data_AF-A0A3D8RFG2-F1
#
_entry.id   AF-A0A3D8RFG2-F1
#
_cell.length_a   1.000
_cell.length_b   1.000
_cell.length_c   1.000
_cell.angle_alpha   90.00
_cell.angle_beta   90.00
_cell.angle_gamma   90.00
#
_symmetry.space_group_name_H-M   'P 1'
#
loop_
_entity.id
_entity.type
_entity.pdbx_description
1 polymer ?
#
loop_
_entity_poly.entity_id
_entity_poly.type
_entity_poly.pdbx_seq_one_letter_code
_entity_poly.pdbx_strand_id
1 'polypeptide(L)'
;MTDTNSSVPSFSMDEVEAALKDLLSAPVLRDGIAPATSILSSEFSKGVESFEAAEHEAIAKNLHLWEIWGHHCPASKTLETIHAGSQQPVALNFGRIIALAGDFYTNRTSNSPEAYTPICGRFFKSNESPMSRFRNAVESLRTDADGFLRKIWEMIGHEGDLIDAARRHGHSPASAFHSGQVPPHIHPDNCKLPDDAEWFMAMWRGIDKPLMSLYAWLAYTNADHFGDDAVMAYSIGHAIALRTAREAKTRKTPQEQAQGLHLAYIYEAFAAHYLTDLFSAGHLRAPRHLLHSSNSKLMASCMLSKLGIDLSKFDIKDIKKCITADAPEIPIWDIQQRYMHDDDCATGLLVKSRNGDEWIAYGDKQYFESKNAVNRARAEFCLQASIDEVYQVGFEGTDALDFKDDDAAWNTYKDSFAAIKYLPIPMLAVKSAPWTSLVGHDDMNKPAPLWMAGEADGKGRANDWSYRADLNDYSNLSRKPGVPSEVPGSFKGGPLPFIQYPVARQECIDIRDASFRGNDQFANQKSMDGLLSGGFLQIQTLPHPDATKGTCVNFWTPAIVDEDETFTIRNRVSNIRIPPSSGGAKSRPIFWHTTNTYAQGLEDVLLHGFYWTPAADGASASIAMCGNAFEDPTHGNTFEPGGRRRHYNFHHSWNLTLKAPSTDSPAVTVIATGLPPDAGYANLTRILVGGFLPYNTASPDYLTVTYISDNAAQLSAYNVEEKVHFTDEVQLPLPLYSHSKDFRPSSTGKKSLLLVHAERTADSKLSVNMWEARFSLLRNAEAKPTISSQTFHREFDADIDNPVAPSDYPVLVGDVLGCGSDQVVVVCGDFTAPTLRLFGHISASGAQGQETNTTMATLGRSKMSSPCDLRLVRPYMTALIANQGGSGLNVLQISQHASPSGDKYMVFHTYMRASSTSGNNAPNVENQDAIIWDTVKEVTVKDTLASSKSGQYFHIKFIQTTYDIQNKTRLHGILEVFSWYGVLGVRLFAAGKAGWDYELRGQQPYLGQTSIMAGPGCTGDWGSGILPWTSEDDWVDSCVFVPRSKDDLTVGRWGMAREDLGRELVAGWEVDKRPLR
;
A
#
# COMPACT_ATOMS: atom_id res chain seq x y z
N MET A 1 66.15 40.59 1.41
CA MET A 1 65.11 40.10 2.33
C MET A 1 64.25 39.13 1.55
N THR A 2 64.31 37.83 1.87
CA THR A 2 63.25 36.81 1.73
C THR A 2 63.93 35.44 1.75
N ASP A 3 64.04 34.92 2.97
CA ASP A 3 64.32 33.51 3.26
C ASP A 3 62.96 32.80 3.34
N THR A 4 62.79 31.66 2.67
CA THR A 4 61.75 30.64 2.95
C THR A 4 62.16 29.34 2.26
N ASN A 5 63.20 28.72 2.82
CA ASN A 5 63.32 27.27 2.82
C ASN A 5 62.31 26.71 3.83
N SER A 6 61.31 25.98 3.35
CA SER A 6 60.63 24.95 4.15
C SER A 6 60.33 23.76 3.26
N SER A 7 61.21 22.78 3.32
CA SER A 7 60.97 21.42 2.84
C SER A 7 59.76 20.84 3.57
N VAL A 8 58.69 20.56 2.84
CA VAL A 8 57.60 19.69 3.31
C VAL A 8 58.20 18.29 3.49
N PRO A 9 58.05 17.63 4.65
CA PRO A 9 58.49 16.26 4.78
C PRO A 9 57.56 15.39 3.92
N SER A 10 58.14 14.69 2.93
CA SER A 10 57.44 13.60 2.26
C SER A 10 57.30 12.46 3.25
N PHE A 11 56.11 12.25 3.81
CA PHE A 11 55.83 11.02 4.53
C PHE A 11 55.93 9.85 3.55
N SER A 12 56.68 8.83 3.91
CA SER A 12 56.62 7.56 3.19
C SER A 12 55.26 6.90 3.44
N MET A 13 54.77 6.13 2.47
CA MET A 13 53.48 5.44 2.61
C MET A 13 53.48 4.48 3.80
N ASP A 14 54.66 3.94 4.13
CA ASP A 14 54.91 3.07 5.28
C ASP A 14 54.73 3.78 6.63
N GLU A 15 55.07 5.07 6.74
CA GLU A 15 54.88 5.86 7.97
C GLU A 15 53.40 6.22 8.20
N VAL A 16 52.64 6.48 7.13
CA VAL A 16 51.19 6.69 7.19
C VAL A 16 50.48 5.39 7.57
N GLU A 17 50.92 4.26 7.00
CA GLU A 17 50.36 2.94 7.29
C GLU A 17 50.69 2.47 8.73
N ALA A 18 51.89 2.77 9.24
CA ALA A 18 52.29 2.47 10.62
C ALA A 18 51.52 3.32 11.64
N ALA A 19 51.36 4.62 11.40
CA ALA A 19 50.57 5.50 12.26
C ALA A 19 49.08 5.11 12.28
N LEU A 20 48.54 4.64 11.15
CA LEU A 20 47.19 4.08 11.07
C LEU A 20 47.07 2.77 11.85
N LYS A 21 48.00 1.83 11.71
CA LYS A 21 48.01 0.55 12.45
C LYS A 21 48.12 0.74 13.97
N ASP A 22 48.91 1.71 14.45
CA ASP A 22 49.03 2.04 15.88
C ASP A 22 47.76 2.70 16.44
N LEU A 23 47.06 3.55 15.66
CA LEU A 23 45.79 4.14 16.07
C LEU A 23 44.64 3.13 16.05
N LEU A 24 44.68 2.15 15.14
CA LEU A 24 43.68 1.09 14.94
C LEU A 24 43.84 -0.11 15.90
N SER A 25 44.95 -0.20 16.62
CA SER A 25 45.20 -1.23 17.65
C SER A 25 44.94 -0.73 19.08
N ALA A 26 44.54 0.53 19.26
CA ALA A 26 44.13 1.05 20.55
C ALA A 26 42.80 0.40 21.01
N PRO A 27 42.72 -0.09 22.26
CA PRO A 27 41.51 -0.73 22.76
C PRO A 27 40.38 0.29 22.83
N VAL A 28 39.30 0.06 22.07
CA VAL A 28 38.04 0.79 22.24
C VAL A 28 37.56 0.57 23.68
N LEU A 29 37.33 1.69 24.35
CA LEU A 29 37.02 1.83 25.78
C LEU A 29 36.02 0.80 26.30
N ARG A 30 36.51 -0.14 27.11
CA ARG A 30 35.77 -0.64 28.29
C ARG A 30 36.04 0.36 29.41
N ASP A 31 35.13 1.31 29.65
CA ASP A 31 34.77 1.81 30.98
C ASP A 31 33.87 3.05 30.86
N GLY A 32 32.82 3.05 31.67
CA GLY A 32 31.64 3.89 31.51
C GLY A 32 31.86 5.40 31.66
N ILE A 33 31.06 6.16 30.91
CA ILE A 33 30.81 7.57 31.19
C ILE A 33 29.28 7.79 31.14
N ALA A 34 28.76 8.28 32.26
CA ALA A 34 27.38 8.67 32.49
C ALA A 34 26.99 9.95 31.70
N PRO A 35 25.69 10.25 31.53
CA PRO A 35 25.17 10.95 30.37
C PRO A 35 25.29 12.47 30.48
N ALA A 36 25.72 13.11 29.40
CA ALA A 36 25.50 14.54 29.16
C ALA A 36 24.40 14.70 28.10
N THR A 37 23.14 14.61 28.54
CA THR A 37 22.01 15.17 27.83
C THR A 37 22.12 16.69 27.81
N SER A 38 22.08 17.32 26.63
CA SER A 38 21.17 18.41 26.26
C SER A 38 21.79 19.44 25.29
N ILE A 39 20.97 19.77 24.28
CA ILE A 39 20.97 20.97 23.43
C ILE A 39 21.98 20.96 22.25
N LEU A 40 21.43 21.11 21.03
CA LEU A 40 22.05 21.07 19.67
C LEU A 40 22.22 19.63 19.14
N SER A 41 21.54 19.10 18.11
CA SER A 41 20.90 19.65 16.91
C SER A 41 19.70 18.76 16.49
N SER A 42 18.55 19.37 16.25
CA SER A 42 17.32 18.71 15.77
C SER A 42 16.99 19.06 14.31
N GLU A 43 17.99 19.36 13.51
CA GLU A 43 17.83 19.68 12.10
C GLU A 43 18.78 18.81 11.28
N PHE A 44 18.21 18.00 10.40
CA PHE A 44 18.85 17.01 9.51
C PHE A 44 19.56 15.83 10.20
N SER A 45 18.78 14.90 10.76
CA SER A 45 19.24 13.52 10.90
C SER A 45 19.37 12.92 9.49
N LYS A 46 20.54 13.06 8.87
CA LYS A 46 20.94 12.17 7.76
C LYS A 46 20.74 10.74 8.29
N GLY A 47 19.87 9.96 7.66
CA GLY A 47 19.57 8.59 8.09
C GLY A 47 20.85 7.80 8.27
N VAL A 48 21.01 7.14 9.41
CA VAL A 48 22.10 6.19 9.60
C VAL A 48 21.72 4.95 8.80
N GLU A 49 22.48 4.67 7.75
CA GLU A 49 22.22 3.55 6.86
C GLU A 49 22.78 2.26 7.46
N SER A 50 21.86 1.37 7.89
CA SER A 50 22.16 0.00 8.32
C SER A 50 22.06 -0.99 7.16
N PHE A 51 22.69 -2.15 7.33
CA PHE A 51 22.68 -3.28 6.39
C PHE A 51 21.70 -4.36 6.86
N GLU A 52 21.12 -5.15 5.94
CA GLU A 52 20.00 -6.06 6.18
C GLU A 52 20.36 -7.56 6.14
N ALA A 53 21.58 -7.96 6.56
CA ALA A 53 22.04 -9.35 6.44
C ALA A 53 21.21 -10.36 7.27
N ALA A 54 20.58 -9.92 8.38
CA ALA A 54 19.81 -10.79 9.25
C ALA A 54 18.57 -11.41 8.58
N GLU A 55 18.02 -10.76 7.54
CA GLU A 55 16.83 -11.25 6.85
C GLU A 55 17.11 -12.48 5.97
N HIS A 56 18.27 -12.49 5.31
CA HIS A 56 18.74 -13.59 4.47
C HIS A 56 18.95 -14.86 5.29
N GLU A 57 19.35 -14.72 6.56
CA GLU A 57 19.41 -15.86 7.47
C GLU A 57 18.00 -16.26 7.94
N ALA A 58 17.15 -15.29 8.25
CA ALA A 58 15.81 -15.52 8.77
C ALA A 58 14.89 -16.23 7.77
N ILE A 59 15.06 -16.02 6.46
CA ILE A 59 14.27 -16.68 5.41
C ILE A 59 14.48 -18.20 5.37
N ALA A 60 15.63 -18.67 5.84
CA ALA A 60 15.95 -20.09 5.87
C ALA A 60 15.48 -20.80 7.16
N LYS A 61 14.92 -20.07 8.12
CA LYS A 61 14.63 -20.56 9.47
C LYS A 61 13.73 -21.81 9.49
N ASN A 62 12.74 -21.85 8.59
CA ASN A 62 11.72 -22.90 8.54
C ASN A 62 11.97 -23.94 7.44
N LEU A 63 13.09 -23.83 6.72
CA LEU A 63 13.41 -24.72 5.60
C LEU A 63 13.93 -26.08 6.08
N HIS A 64 13.71 -27.08 5.24
CA HIS A 64 14.11 -28.46 5.50
C HIS A 64 15.01 -28.97 4.37
N LEU A 65 16.20 -29.46 4.74
CA LEU A 65 17.12 -30.12 3.83
C LEU A 65 16.88 -31.64 3.84
N TRP A 66 17.15 -32.30 2.72
CA TRP A 66 17.06 -33.75 2.63
C TRP A 66 18.38 -34.41 3.00
N GLU A 67 18.30 -35.53 3.70
CA GLU A 67 19.43 -36.43 3.92
C GLU A 67 19.41 -37.58 2.90
N ILE A 68 20.53 -38.28 2.74
CA ILE A 68 20.75 -39.32 1.71
C ILE A 68 19.75 -40.50 1.72
N TRP A 69 18.93 -40.62 2.78
CA TRP A 69 17.91 -41.66 2.95
C TRP A 69 16.47 -41.13 2.82
N GLY A 70 16.28 -39.91 2.31
CA GLY A 70 14.96 -39.32 2.13
C GLY A 70 14.33 -38.77 3.42
N HIS A 71 15.12 -38.55 4.48
CA HIS A 71 14.66 -37.90 5.70
C HIS A 71 14.95 -36.40 5.66
N HIS A 72 14.15 -35.60 6.37
CA HIS A 72 14.39 -34.16 6.49
C HIS A 72 15.24 -33.83 7.73
N CYS A 73 16.10 -32.82 7.60
CA CYS A 73 16.75 -32.14 8.70
C CYS A 73 16.57 -30.61 8.57
N PRO A 74 16.56 -29.86 9.68
CA PRO A 74 16.36 -28.41 9.61
C PRO A 74 17.55 -27.72 8.94
N ALA A 75 17.29 -26.67 8.16
CA ALA A 75 18.31 -25.85 7.49
C ALA A 75 19.27 -25.13 8.47
N SER A 76 18.94 -25.09 9.76
CA SER A 76 19.81 -24.62 10.84
C SER A 76 20.95 -25.58 11.20
N LYS A 77 20.91 -26.83 10.70
CA LYS A 77 22.01 -27.79 10.85
C LYS A 77 23.28 -27.27 10.18
N THR A 78 24.42 -27.40 10.86
CA THR A 78 25.72 -27.04 10.31
C THR A 78 26.06 -27.92 9.10
N LEU A 79 26.33 -27.28 7.96
CA LEU A 79 26.77 -27.92 6.72
C LEU A 79 28.29 -28.04 6.67
N GLU A 80 29.00 -26.98 7.08
CA GLU A 80 30.46 -26.93 7.12
C GLU A 80 30.96 -26.08 8.30
N THR A 81 32.18 -26.35 8.77
CA THR A 81 32.85 -25.54 9.79
C THR A 81 34.15 -25.02 9.22
N ILE A 82 34.29 -23.70 9.14
CA ILE A 82 35.45 -23.03 8.55
C ILE A 82 36.43 -22.63 9.65
N HIS A 83 37.70 -22.99 9.47
CA HIS A 83 38.77 -22.61 10.37
C HIS A 83 39.48 -21.35 9.82
N ALA A 84 39.00 -20.17 10.23
CA ALA A 84 39.56 -18.87 9.87
C ALA A 84 40.88 -18.60 10.63
N GLY A 85 41.98 -19.24 10.22
CA GLY A 85 43.30 -19.02 10.81
C GLY A 85 43.37 -19.36 12.31
N SER A 86 43.89 -18.43 13.14
CA SER A 86 44.01 -18.59 14.60
C SER A 86 42.74 -18.26 15.38
N GLN A 87 41.65 -17.92 14.69
CA GLN A 87 40.37 -17.57 15.31
C GLN A 87 39.53 -18.80 15.61
N GLN A 88 38.47 -18.62 16.41
CA GLN A 88 37.53 -19.72 16.69
C GLN A 88 36.84 -20.19 15.39
N PRO A 89 36.59 -21.51 15.26
CA PRO A 89 35.90 -22.04 14.08
C PRO A 89 34.52 -21.40 13.89
N VAL A 90 34.14 -21.15 12.64
CA VAL A 90 32.84 -20.60 12.26
C VAL A 90 31.98 -21.71 11.67
N ALA A 91 30.86 -22.01 12.31
CA ALA A 91 29.90 -22.97 11.81
C ALA A 91 28.97 -22.30 10.79
N LEU A 92 28.88 -22.87 9.59
CA LEU A 92 28.02 -22.42 8.51
C LEU A 92 26.84 -23.37 8.36
N ASN A 93 25.64 -22.85 8.56
CA ASN A 93 24.39 -23.51 8.18
C ASN A 93 23.86 -22.88 6.87
N PHE A 94 22.75 -23.38 6.34
CA PHE A 94 22.22 -22.92 5.07
C PHE A 94 21.90 -21.41 5.08
N GLY A 95 21.13 -20.94 6.06
CA GLY A 95 20.75 -19.52 6.18
C GLY A 95 21.94 -18.58 6.35
N ARG A 96 22.95 -18.98 7.13
CA ARG A 96 24.17 -18.17 7.32
C ARG A 96 24.98 -18.03 6.03
N ILE A 97 24.96 -19.04 5.16
CA ILE A 97 25.60 -18.94 3.85
C ILE A 97 24.84 -17.95 2.96
N ILE A 98 23.50 -17.96 2.97
CA ILE A 98 22.69 -16.97 2.24
C ILE A 98 23.06 -15.55 2.67
N ALA A 99 23.18 -15.29 3.98
CA ALA A 99 23.54 -13.97 4.52
C ALA A 99 25.00 -13.52 4.26
N LEU A 100 25.87 -14.43 3.77
CA LEU A 100 27.28 -14.14 3.48
C LEU A 100 27.59 -14.06 1.99
N ALA A 101 26.88 -14.86 1.19
CA ALA A 101 27.02 -14.91 -0.26
C ALA A 101 26.62 -13.58 -0.90
N GLY A 102 27.25 -13.21 -2.03
CA GLY A 102 26.97 -11.99 -2.78
C GLY A 102 27.46 -10.71 -2.11
N ASP A 103 26.96 -10.43 -0.91
CA ASP A 103 27.20 -9.20 -0.14
C ASP A 103 28.61 -9.09 0.41
N PHE A 104 29.14 -10.21 0.93
CA PHE A 104 30.44 -10.26 1.61
C PHE A 104 31.44 -11.16 0.89
N TYR A 105 30.95 -12.17 0.18
CA TYR A 105 31.75 -13.11 -0.59
C TYR A 105 31.25 -13.20 -2.02
N THR A 106 32.16 -13.06 -2.98
CA THR A 106 31.87 -13.23 -4.41
C THR A 106 33.06 -13.89 -5.11
N ASN A 107 32.95 -14.00 -6.43
CA ASN A 107 34.00 -14.53 -7.28
C ASN A 107 35.32 -13.77 -7.09
N ARG A 108 36.36 -14.54 -6.74
CA ARG A 108 37.74 -14.07 -6.61
C ARG A 108 38.63 -14.89 -7.54
N THR A 109 39.11 -14.27 -8.62
CA THR A 109 39.87 -14.95 -9.67
C THR A 109 41.38 -15.01 -9.40
N SER A 110 41.88 -14.16 -8.49
CA SER A 110 43.28 -14.11 -8.07
C SER A 110 43.42 -13.38 -6.73
N ASN A 111 44.63 -13.36 -6.18
CA ASN A 111 44.94 -12.59 -4.96
C ASN A 111 45.04 -11.07 -5.20
N SER A 112 44.80 -10.58 -6.43
CA SER A 112 44.81 -9.14 -6.71
C SER A 112 43.56 -8.44 -6.15
N PRO A 113 43.66 -7.19 -5.68
CA PRO A 113 42.50 -6.41 -5.26
C PRO A 113 41.45 -6.19 -6.36
N GLU A 114 41.85 -6.11 -7.63
CA GLU A 114 40.93 -5.97 -8.78
C GLU A 114 40.40 -7.31 -9.31
N ALA A 115 40.60 -8.42 -8.58
CA ALA A 115 40.26 -9.77 -9.05
C ALA A 115 38.79 -10.18 -8.85
N TYR A 116 37.96 -9.28 -8.32
CA TYR A 116 36.55 -9.55 -8.04
C TYR A 116 35.71 -9.07 -9.20
N THR A 117 35.00 -10.00 -9.82
CA THR A 117 34.10 -9.73 -10.94
C THR A 117 32.76 -10.39 -10.70
N PRO A 118 31.64 -9.77 -11.10
CA PRO A 118 30.31 -10.34 -10.91
C PRO A 118 30.18 -11.71 -11.57
N ILE A 119 29.36 -12.58 -11.01
CA ILE A 119 29.02 -13.89 -11.56
C ILE A 119 28.45 -13.74 -12.98
N CYS A 120 27.56 -12.78 -13.19
CA CYS A 120 26.99 -12.46 -14.50
C CYS A 120 28.04 -11.95 -15.52
N GLY A 121 29.22 -11.54 -15.06
CA GLY A 121 30.31 -11.03 -15.90
C GLY A 121 30.09 -9.60 -16.39
N ARG A 122 29.20 -8.84 -15.73
CA ARG A 122 28.98 -7.41 -16.02
C ARG A 122 30.15 -6.55 -15.51
N PHE A 123 30.22 -5.33 -16.05
CA PHE A 123 31.16 -4.25 -15.72
C PHE A 123 32.63 -4.46 -16.07
N PHE A 124 33.13 -5.70 -15.96
CA PHE A 124 34.53 -6.05 -16.24
C PHE A 124 34.61 -7.21 -17.21
N LYS A 125 35.65 -7.23 -18.03
CA LYS A 125 35.94 -8.39 -18.88
C LYS A 125 36.49 -9.51 -17.99
N SER A 126 35.86 -10.68 -18.04
CA SER A 126 36.36 -11.91 -17.43
C SER A 126 36.63 -12.95 -18.51
N ASN A 127 37.75 -13.66 -18.39
CA ASN A 127 38.09 -14.79 -19.27
C ASN A 127 37.55 -16.13 -18.73
N GLU A 128 36.99 -16.12 -17.52
CA GLU A 128 36.43 -17.30 -16.89
C GLU A 128 34.99 -17.54 -17.35
N SER A 129 34.55 -18.80 -17.32
CA SER A 129 33.14 -19.11 -17.55
C SER A 129 32.27 -18.69 -16.36
N PRO A 130 30.96 -18.45 -16.55
CA PRO A 130 30.07 -18.10 -15.45
C PRO A 130 30.07 -19.14 -14.32
N MET A 131 30.09 -20.43 -14.67
CA MET A 131 30.18 -21.51 -13.66
C MET A 131 31.51 -21.50 -12.91
N SER A 132 32.63 -21.17 -13.57
CA SER A 132 33.93 -21.02 -12.89
C SER A 132 33.90 -19.87 -11.88
N ARG A 133 33.34 -18.72 -12.27
CA ARG A 133 33.20 -17.57 -11.35
C ARG A 133 32.40 -17.94 -10.11
N PHE A 134 31.28 -18.65 -10.29
CA PHE A 134 30.47 -19.09 -9.15
C PHE A 134 31.19 -20.07 -8.24
N ARG A 135 31.94 -21.04 -8.80
CA ARG A 135 32.77 -21.96 -8.00
C ARG A 135 33.83 -21.21 -7.19
N ASN A 136 34.48 -20.22 -7.81
CA ASN A 136 35.46 -19.37 -7.13
C ASN A 136 34.81 -18.56 -5.99
N ALA A 137 33.56 -18.13 -6.15
CA ALA A 137 32.82 -17.41 -5.11
C ALA A 137 32.54 -18.30 -3.89
N VAL A 138 32.05 -19.51 -4.11
CA VAL A 138 31.82 -20.47 -3.02
C VAL A 138 33.13 -20.86 -2.34
N GLU A 139 34.20 -21.07 -3.11
CA GLU A 139 35.50 -21.42 -2.53
C GLU A 139 36.12 -20.27 -1.73
N SER A 140 35.89 -19.01 -2.13
CA SER A 140 36.39 -17.85 -1.38
C SER A 140 35.79 -17.77 0.03
N LEU A 141 34.51 -18.11 0.18
CA LEU A 141 33.85 -18.25 1.48
C LEU A 141 34.39 -19.45 2.28
N ARG A 142 34.43 -20.63 1.65
CA ARG A 142 34.84 -21.88 2.33
C ARG A 142 36.28 -21.88 2.80
N THR A 143 37.13 -21.06 2.18
CA THR A 143 38.54 -20.91 2.58
C THR A 143 38.80 -19.65 3.40
N ASP A 144 37.77 -18.83 3.65
CA ASP A 144 37.88 -17.47 4.18
C ASP A 144 39.04 -16.72 3.51
N ALA A 145 39.03 -16.69 2.18
CA ALA A 145 40.19 -16.33 1.38
C ALA A 145 40.67 -14.88 1.59
N ASP A 146 39.82 -14.04 2.19
CA ASP A 146 40.07 -12.64 2.56
C ASP A 146 40.23 -12.41 4.07
N GLY A 147 39.95 -13.41 4.92
CA GLY A 147 40.23 -13.38 6.36
C GLY A 147 39.24 -12.56 7.20
N PHE A 148 38.03 -12.31 6.70
CA PHE A 148 37.03 -11.46 7.35
C PHE A 148 35.85 -12.24 7.97
N LEU A 149 35.76 -13.56 7.73
CA LEU A 149 34.56 -14.36 8.00
C LEU A 149 34.07 -14.23 9.44
N ARG A 150 34.97 -14.38 10.41
CA ARG A 150 34.59 -14.36 11.83
C ARG A 150 34.02 -13.01 12.25
N LYS A 151 34.63 -11.92 11.79
CA LYS A 151 34.22 -10.55 12.14
C LYS A 151 32.83 -10.25 11.57
N ILE A 152 32.61 -10.60 10.30
CA ILE A 152 31.32 -10.44 9.62
C ILE A 152 30.25 -11.29 10.31
N TRP A 153 30.58 -12.55 10.64
CA TRP A 153 29.67 -13.46 11.33
C TRP A 153 29.17 -12.88 12.68
N GLU A 154 30.07 -12.30 13.49
CA GLU A 154 29.71 -11.66 14.76
C GLU A 154 28.82 -10.43 14.56
N MET A 155 29.07 -9.63 13.51
CA MET A 155 28.27 -8.45 13.19
C MET A 155 26.84 -8.82 12.74
N ILE A 156 26.69 -9.82 11.87
CA ILE A 156 25.36 -10.32 11.46
C ILE A 156 24.61 -10.88 12.68
N GLY A 157 25.30 -11.58 13.58
CA GLY A 157 24.70 -12.05 14.84
C GLY A 157 24.19 -10.90 15.71
N HIS A 158 24.99 -9.84 15.85
CA HIS A 158 24.60 -8.65 16.60
C HIS A 158 23.38 -7.94 16.02
N GLU A 159 23.32 -7.82 14.68
CA GLU A 159 22.17 -7.28 13.96
C GLU A 159 20.90 -8.08 14.26
N GLY A 160 20.96 -9.42 14.12
CA GLY A 160 19.83 -10.31 14.40
C GLY A 160 19.29 -10.20 15.83
N ASP A 161 20.19 -10.17 16.82
CA ASP A 161 19.81 -10.03 18.24
C ASP A 161 19.05 -8.72 18.51
N LEU A 162 19.48 -7.61 17.88
CA LEU A 162 18.85 -6.30 18.02
C LEU A 162 17.48 -6.24 17.35
N ILE A 163 17.32 -6.84 16.17
CA ILE A 163 16.04 -6.93 15.48
C ILE A 163 15.04 -7.78 16.26
N ASP A 164 15.46 -8.94 16.77
CA ASP A 164 14.61 -9.79 17.61
C ASP A 164 14.23 -9.10 18.92
N ALA A 165 15.11 -8.27 19.49
CA ALA A 165 14.77 -7.43 20.64
C ALA A 165 13.74 -6.36 20.27
N ALA A 166 13.92 -5.62 19.17
CA ALA A 166 12.98 -4.60 18.70
C ALA A 166 11.57 -5.18 18.47
N ARG A 167 11.50 -6.35 17.83
CA ARG A 167 10.23 -7.08 17.58
C ARG A 167 9.54 -7.49 18.88
N ARG A 168 10.28 -8.06 19.85
CA ARG A 168 9.72 -8.44 21.17
C ARG A 168 9.13 -7.25 21.93
N HIS A 169 9.61 -6.04 21.68
CA HIS A 169 9.12 -4.80 22.28
C HIS A 169 8.05 -4.08 21.43
N GLY A 170 7.63 -4.66 20.29
CA GLY A 170 6.58 -4.11 19.44
C GLY A 170 7.02 -2.90 18.61
N HIS A 171 8.32 -2.72 18.38
CA HIS A 171 8.85 -1.68 17.51
C HIS A 171 8.94 -2.18 16.06
N SER A 172 8.76 -1.26 15.10
CA SER A 172 8.95 -1.51 13.67
C SER A 172 10.44 -1.76 13.38
N PRO A 173 10.83 -2.97 12.92
CA PRO A 173 12.20 -3.25 12.48
C PRO A 173 12.62 -2.34 11.34
N ALA A 174 11.70 -2.01 10.43
CA ALA A 174 11.97 -1.10 9.33
C ALA A 174 12.42 0.29 9.77
N SER A 175 11.71 0.86 10.75
CA SER A 175 12.10 2.14 11.32
C SER A 175 13.42 2.05 12.06
N ALA A 176 13.73 0.92 12.69
CA ALA A 176 15.01 0.70 13.36
C ALA A 176 16.17 0.66 12.35
N PHE A 177 16.03 -0.11 11.26
CA PHE A 177 17.00 -0.14 10.15
C PHE A 177 17.18 1.23 9.48
N HIS A 178 16.09 1.98 9.28
CA HIS A 178 16.15 3.28 8.60
C HIS A 178 16.75 4.40 9.45
N SER A 179 16.48 4.39 10.76
CA SER A 179 16.95 5.44 11.67
C SER A 179 18.31 5.11 12.33
N GLY A 180 18.75 3.85 12.25
CA GLY A 180 19.90 3.31 12.97
C GLY A 180 19.77 3.34 14.50
N GLN A 181 18.60 3.70 15.04
CA GLN A 181 18.36 3.83 16.47
C GLN A 181 17.43 2.71 16.98
N VAL A 182 17.95 1.91 17.90
CA VAL A 182 17.16 1.00 18.73
C VAL A 182 16.77 1.77 20.00
N PRO A 183 15.50 1.76 20.44
CA PRO A 183 15.08 2.50 21.62
C PRO A 183 15.96 2.21 22.86
N PRO A 184 16.37 3.25 23.63
CA PRO A 184 17.42 3.14 24.65
C PRO A 184 17.08 2.24 25.85
N HIS A 185 15.83 1.82 25.99
CA HIS A 185 15.37 0.90 27.04
C HIS A 185 15.55 -0.58 26.70
N ILE A 186 16.06 -0.90 25.51
CA ILE A 186 16.20 -2.28 25.00
C ILE A 186 17.54 -2.92 25.41
N HIS A 187 18.61 -2.14 25.63
CA HIS A 187 19.91 -2.67 26.05
C HIS A 187 20.68 -1.69 26.95
N PRO A 188 21.29 -2.16 28.07
CA PRO A 188 21.96 -1.30 29.05
C PRO A 188 23.18 -0.52 28.50
N ASP A 189 23.71 -0.90 27.34
CA ASP A 189 24.91 -0.32 26.72
C ASP A 189 24.66 0.49 25.43
N ASN A 190 23.40 0.85 25.12
CA ASN A 190 23.05 1.68 23.95
C ASN A 190 23.62 1.13 22.62
N CYS A 191 23.32 -0.12 22.30
CA CYS A 191 23.82 -0.80 21.09
C CYS A 191 22.99 -0.39 19.86
N LYS A 192 23.59 0.38 18.95
CA LYS A 192 23.05 0.71 17.63
C LYS A 192 23.21 -0.48 16.66
N LEU A 193 22.38 -0.53 15.61
CA LEU A 193 22.60 -1.47 14.50
C LEU A 193 23.94 -1.16 13.79
N PRO A 194 24.66 -2.17 13.28
CA PRO A 194 25.84 -1.95 12.45
C PRO A 194 25.54 -1.02 11.26
N ASP A 195 26.29 0.07 11.13
CA ASP A 195 26.14 1.02 10.02
C ASP A 195 27.14 0.76 8.88
N ASP A 196 26.91 1.40 7.73
CA ASP A 196 27.78 1.30 6.54
C ASP A 196 29.26 1.59 6.85
N ALA A 197 29.57 2.42 7.85
CA ALA A 197 30.95 2.70 8.26
C ALA A 197 31.56 1.54 9.03
N GLU A 198 30.80 0.89 9.91
CA GLU A 198 31.23 -0.30 10.63
C GLU A 198 31.49 -1.47 9.67
N TRP A 199 30.62 -1.70 8.69
CA TRP A 199 30.83 -2.70 7.63
C TRP A 199 32.04 -2.40 6.76
N PHE A 200 32.18 -1.13 6.35
CA PHE A 200 33.35 -0.69 5.59
C PHE A 200 34.65 -0.97 6.34
N MET A 201 34.69 -0.69 7.65
CA MET A 201 35.84 -0.95 8.52
C MET A 201 35.99 -2.45 8.86
N ALA A 202 34.92 -3.23 8.79
CA ALA A 202 34.97 -4.68 8.95
C ALA A 202 35.87 -5.34 7.90
N MET A 203 35.81 -4.82 6.66
CA MET A 203 36.48 -5.39 5.49
C MET A 203 37.53 -4.46 4.90
N TRP A 204 38.17 -3.64 5.73
CA TRP A 204 39.21 -2.71 5.31
C TRP A 204 40.44 -3.42 4.71
N ARG A 205 40.94 -2.93 3.57
CA ARG A 205 42.07 -3.52 2.81
C ARG A 205 43.27 -2.59 2.60
N GLY A 206 43.22 -1.36 3.09
CA GLY A 206 44.30 -0.38 2.95
C GLY A 206 44.02 0.70 1.90
N ILE A 207 44.80 1.78 1.99
CA ILE A 207 44.63 3.01 1.19
C ILE A 207 45.12 2.89 -0.25
N ASP A 208 45.92 1.87 -0.56
CA ASP A 208 46.48 1.59 -1.89
C ASP A 208 45.50 0.84 -2.81
N LYS A 209 44.32 0.44 -2.29
CA LYS A 209 43.32 -0.33 -3.03
C LYS A 209 42.24 0.56 -3.60
N PRO A 210 41.77 0.32 -4.85
CA PRO A 210 40.60 1.01 -5.35
C PRO A 210 39.39 0.65 -4.47
N LEU A 211 38.73 1.67 -3.90
CA LEU A 211 37.64 1.60 -2.90
C LEU A 211 38.01 1.24 -1.45
N MET A 212 39.28 0.94 -1.13
CA MET A 212 39.87 0.81 0.22
C MET A 212 39.27 -0.27 1.16
N SER A 213 38.08 -0.79 0.86
CA SER A 213 37.35 -1.84 1.56
C SER A 213 36.75 -2.83 0.56
N LEU A 214 36.70 -4.11 0.92
CA LEU A 214 36.03 -5.11 0.07
C LEU A 214 34.51 -4.86 0.03
N TYR A 215 33.90 -4.46 1.15
CA TYR A 215 32.48 -4.11 1.23
C TYR A 215 32.09 -3.06 0.17
N ALA A 216 32.85 -1.97 0.07
CA ALA A 216 32.61 -0.93 -0.92
C ALA A 216 32.83 -1.42 -2.37
N TRP A 217 33.77 -2.34 -2.58
CA TRP A 217 33.99 -2.96 -3.89
C TRP A 217 32.81 -3.84 -4.31
N LEU A 218 32.28 -4.65 -3.39
CA LEU A 218 31.13 -5.51 -3.64
C LEU A 218 29.89 -4.67 -3.94
N ALA A 219 29.60 -3.66 -3.12
CA ALA A 219 28.52 -2.70 -3.39
C ALA A 219 28.66 -1.98 -4.75
N TYR A 220 29.89 -1.68 -5.18
CA TYR A 220 30.14 -1.09 -6.48
C TYR A 220 29.91 -2.06 -7.65
N THR A 221 30.07 -3.36 -7.44
CA THR A 221 30.04 -4.39 -8.50
C THR A 221 28.85 -5.36 -8.40
N ASN A 222 27.89 -5.10 -7.52
CA ASN A 222 26.75 -5.94 -7.18
C ASN A 222 25.66 -6.08 -8.26
N ALA A 223 26.00 -6.21 -9.55
CA ALA A 223 25.02 -6.49 -10.61
C ALA A 223 24.22 -7.77 -10.34
N ASP A 224 24.84 -8.77 -9.72
CA ASP A 224 24.25 -10.09 -9.45
C ASP A 224 23.06 -10.05 -8.49
N HIS A 225 22.75 -8.92 -7.86
CA HIS A 225 21.61 -8.79 -6.95
C HIS A 225 20.34 -8.29 -7.66
N PHE A 226 20.45 -7.80 -8.90
CA PHE A 226 19.36 -7.09 -9.56
C PHE A 226 18.78 -7.83 -10.77
N GLY A 227 17.45 -7.95 -10.81
CA GLY A 227 16.66 -8.38 -11.97
C GLY A 227 17.22 -9.60 -12.72
N ASP A 228 17.39 -9.49 -14.04
CA ASP A 228 17.85 -10.59 -14.89
C ASP A 228 19.28 -11.08 -14.55
N ASP A 229 20.15 -10.19 -14.04
CA ASP A 229 21.51 -10.54 -13.66
C ASP A 229 21.50 -11.42 -12.38
N ALA A 230 20.55 -11.20 -11.45
CA ALA A 230 20.31 -12.09 -10.31
C ALA A 230 19.70 -13.45 -10.68
N VAL A 231 18.73 -13.45 -11.60
CA VAL A 231 18.19 -14.70 -12.16
C VAL A 231 19.31 -15.53 -12.79
N MET A 232 20.24 -14.88 -13.49
CA MET A 232 21.43 -15.53 -14.04
C MET A 232 22.34 -16.10 -12.95
N ALA A 233 22.70 -15.31 -11.94
CA ALA A 233 23.56 -15.75 -10.84
C ALA A 233 22.98 -16.95 -10.08
N TYR A 234 21.69 -16.90 -9.72
CA TYR A 234 20.95 -18.02 -9.14
C TYR A 234 20.98 -19.25 -10.07
N SER A 235 20.62 -19.08 -11.34
CA SER A 235 20.55 -20.20 -12.30
C SER A 235 21.90 -20.91 -12.47
N ILE A 236 23.01 -20.16 -12.46
CA ILE A 236 24.36 -20.71 -12.53
C ILE A 236 24.68 -21.52 -11.26
N GLY A 237 24.39 -20.96 -10.09
CA GLY A 237 24.64 -21.62 -8.82
C GLY A 237 23.80 -22.88 -8.63
N HIS A 238 22.51 -22.80 -8.92
CA HIS A 238 21.57 -23.92 -8.83
C HIS A 238 21.95 -25.07 -9.79
N ALA A 239 22.37 -24.74 -11.01
CA ALA A 239 22.94 -25.70 -11.96
C ALA A 239 24.16 -26.46 -11.38
N ILE A 240 25.05 -25.74 -10.69
CA ILE A 240 26.21 -26.36 -10.02
C ILE A 240 25.75 -27.23 -8.85
N ALA A 241 24.76 -26.79 -8.07
CA ALA A 241 24.20 -27.56 -6.97
C ALA A 241 23.59 -28.88 -7.45
N LEU A 242 22.76 -28.84 -8.51
CA LEU A 242 22.17 -30.04 -9.13
C LEU A 242 23.24 -31.03 -9.61
N ARG A 243 24.29 -30.53 -10.29
CA ARG A 243 25.39 -31.38 -10.72
C ARG A 243 26.15 -31.98 -9.53
N THR A 244 26.45 -31.17 -8.53
CA THR A 244 27.19 -31.59 -7.34
C THR A 244 26.40 -32.66 -6.57
N ALA A 245 25.08 -32.51 -6.46
CA ALA A 245 24.19 -33.50 -5.87
C ALA A 245 24.18 -34.83 -6.66
N ARG A 246 24.16 -34.75 -7.99
CA ARG A 246 24.24 -35.93 -8.86
C ARG A 246 25.56 -36.66 -8.72
N GLU A 247 26.67 -35.93 -8.71
CA GLU A 247 28.00 -36.49 -8.45
C GLU A 247 28.07 -37.13 -7.07
N ALA A 248 27.45 -36.51 -6.05
CA ALA A 248 27.38 -37.04 -4.70
C ALA A 248 26.73 -38.43 -4.67
N LYS A 249 25.62 -38.65 -5.38
CA LYS A 249 24.95 -39.96 -5.46
C LYS A 249 25.86 -41.07 -5.99
N THR A 250 26.78 -40.74 -6.91
CA THR A 250 27.71 -41.71 -7.49
C THR A 250 28.87 -42.13 -6.57
N ARG A 251 29.03 -41.46 -5.42
CA ARG A 251 30.08 -41.77 -4.44
C ARG A 251 29.86 -43.14 -3.81
N LYS A 252 30.96 -43.79 -3.42
CA LYS A 252 30.96 -45.22 -3.04
C LYS A 252 30.43 -45.46 -1.64
N THR A 253 30.64 -44.51 -0.72
CA THR A 253 30.26 -44.65 0.68
C THR A 253 29.14 -43.68 1.05
N PRO A 254 28.22 -44.06 1.97
CA PRO A 254 27.19 -43.15 2.47
C PRO A 254 27.76 -41.84 3.04
N GLN A 255 28.95 -41.89 3.64
CA GLN A 255 29.63 -40.73 4.19
C GLN A 255 30.07 -39.76 3.08
N GLU A 256 30.68 -40.25 2.01
CA GLU A 256 31.04 -39.43 0.84
C GLU A 256 29.80 -38.90 0.12
N GLN A 257 28.72 -39.68 0.06
CA GLN A 257 27.44 -39.22 -0.49
C GLN A 257 26.87 -38.06 0.33
N ALA A 258 26.83 -38.19 1.66
CA ALA A 258 26.35 -37.15 2.56
C ALA A 258 27.21 -35.87 2.47
N GLN A 259 28.53 -36.01 2.44
CA GLN A 259 29.44 -34.87 2.27
C GLN A 259 29.24 -34.18 0.91
N GLY A 260 29.07 -34.95 -0.17
CA GLY A 260 28.78 -34.39 -1.49
C GLY A 260 27.43 -33.68 -1.54
N LEU A 261 26.40 -34.23 -0.89
CA LEU A 261 25.09 -33.59 -0.80
C LEU A 261 25.13 -32.30 0.05
N HIS A 262 25.89 -32.29 1.15
CA HIS A 262 26.13 -31.07 1.92
C HIS A 262 26.83 -30.00 1.06
N LEU A 263 27.83 -30.37 0.26
CA LEU A 263 28.47 -29.44 -0.66
C LEU A 263 27.49 -28.89 -1.71
N ALA A 264 26.59 -29.73 -2.23
CA ALA A 264 25.51 -29.27 -3.11
C ALA A 264 24.62 -28.24 -2.41
N TYR A 265 24.27 -28.45 -1.14
CA TYR A 265 23.52 -27.46 -0.35
C TYR A 265 24.30 -26.17 -0.06
N ILE A 266 25.63 -26.20 0.01
CA ILE A 266 26.45 -24.99 0.13
C ILE A 266 26.39 -24.19 -1.18
N TYR A 267 26.51 -24.85 -2.34
CA TYR A 267 26.30 -24.20 -3.64
C TYR A 267 24.89 -23.62 -3.76
N GLU A 268 23.89 -24.38 -3.34
CA GLU A 268 22.50 -23.94 -3.35
C GLU A 268 22.25 -22.75 -2.42
N ALA A 269 22.77 -22.78 -1.18
CA ALA A 269 22.64 -21.67 -0.24
C ALA A 269 23.31 -20.40 -0.78
N PHE A 270 24.46 -20.52 -1.44
CA PHE A 270 25.13 -19.39 -2.08
C PHE A 270 24.30 -18.85 -3.25
N ALA A 271 23.67 -19.73 -4.04
CA ALA A 271 22.79 -19.34 -5.14
C ALA A 271 21.50 -18.69 -4.63
N ALA A 272 21.01 -19.19 -3.50
CA ALA A 272 19.80 -18.76 -2.84
C ALA A 272 19.86 -17.31 -2.36
N HIS A 273 21.05 -16.76 -2.09
CA HIS A 273 21.20 -15.33 -1.83
C HIS A 273 20.59 -14.47 -2.95
N TYR A 274 21.04 -14.70 -4.19
CA TYR A 274 20.50 -14.02 -5.38
C TYR A 274 19.03 -14.37 -5.64
N LEU A 275 18.58 -15.56 -5.23
CA LEU A 275 17.16 -15.92 -5.30
C LEU A 275 16.33 -15.09 -4.32
N THR A 276 16.84 -14.87 -3.10
CA THR A 276 16.16 -14.11 -2.05
C THR A 276 16.14 -12.61 -2.34
N ASP A 277 17.19 -12.07 -2.98
CA ASP A 277 17.20 -10.69 -3.50
C ASP A 277 16.01 -10.45 -4.43
N LEU A 278 15.66 -11.43 -5.27
CA LEU A 278 14.52 -11.31 -6.18
C LEU A 278 13.18 -11.19 -5.42
N PHE A 279 13.08 -11.56 -4.15
CA PHE A 279 11.88 -11.30 -3.34
C PHE A 279 11.85 -9.92 -2.69
N SER A 280 12.91 -9.13 -2.88
CA SER A 280 12.96 -7.74 -2.45
C SER A 280 12.62 -6.78 -3.59
N ALA A 281 11.64 -5.92 -3.34
CA ALA A 281 11.16 -4.97 -4.33
C ALA A 281 12.26 -4.06 -4.92
N GLY A 282 13.26 -3.65 -4.12
CA GLY A 282 14.35 -2.78 -4.56
C GLY A 282 15.29 -3.43 -5.57
N HIS A 283 15.44 -4.75 -5.51
CA HIS A 283 16.29 -5.54 -6.40
C HIS A 283 15.61 -5.89 -7.74
N LEU A 284 14.28 -5.78 -7.80
CA LEU A 284 13.50 -6.15 -8.98
C LEU A 284 13.52 -5.10 -10.10
N ARG A 285 13.32 -3.82 -9.75
CA ARG A 285 13.07 -2.75 -10.73
C ARG A 285 14.23 -1.76 -10.89
N ALA A 286 15.15 -1.71 -9.92
CA ALA A 286 16.25 -0.77 -9.95
C ALA A 286 17.19 -1.06 -11.14
N PRO A 287 17.47 -0.08 -12.03
CA PRO A 287 18.21 -0.33 -13.27
C PRO A 287 19.74 -0.35 -13.05
N ARG A 288 20.22 -1.26 -12.19
CA ARG A 288 21.62 -1.35 -11.71
C ARG A 288 22.65 -1.23 -12.82
N HIS A 289 22.50 -2.07 -13.84
CA HIS A 289 23.42 -2.17 -14.96
C HIS A 289 23.50 -0.91 -15.83
N LEU A 290 22.42 -0.12 -15.89
CA LEU A 290 22.30 1.08 -16.72
C LEU A 290 22.77 2.32 -15.95
N LEU A 291 22.71 2.28 -14.61
CA LEU A 291 23.21 3.30 -13.69
C LEU A 291 24.63 3.01 -13.16
N HIS A 292 25.37 2.03 -13.70
CA HIS A 292 26.72 1.77 -13.20
C HIS A 292 27.76 2.73 -13.80
N SER A 293 28.54 3.39 -12.95
CA SER A 293 29.73 4.12 -13.38
C SER A 293 30.89 3.16 -13.60
N SER A 294 31.61 3.26 -14.72
CA SER A 294 32.83 2.46 -14.94
C SER A 294 34.08 3.04 -14.26
N ASN A 295 33.94 4.14 -13.50
CA ASN A 295 35.06 4.84 -12.88
C ASN A 295 35.12 4.55 -11.37
N SER A 296 35.85 3.50 -10.99
CA SER A 296 35.98 3.09 -9.59
C SER A 296 36.68 4.13 -8.70
N LYS A 297 37.55 4.99 -9.26
CA LYS A 297 38.20 6.08 -8.52
C LYS A 297 37.22 7.17 -8.13
N LEU A 298 36.31 7.50 -9.05
CA LEU A 298 35.21 8.41 -8.80
C LEU A 298 34.32 7.88 -7.66
N MET A 299 33.98 6.59 -7.71
CA MET A 299 33.19 5.93 -6.66
C MET A 299 33.89 5.93 -5.29
N ALA A 300 35.21 5.69 -5.25
CA ALA A 300 35.99 5.75 -4.01
C ALA A 300 35.93 7.14 -3.37
N SER A 301 35.93 8.17 -4.19
CA SER A 301 35.88 9.56 -3.74
C SER A 301 34.53 9.90 -3.09
N CYS A 302 33.44 9.36 -3.63
CA CYS A 302 32.11 9.55 -3.06
C CYS A 302 31.82 8.69 -1.83
N MET A 303 32.31 7.44 -1.78
CA MET A 303 32.18 6.59 -0.60
C MET A 303 32.89 7.21 0.61
N LEU A 304 34.10 7.76 0.43
CA LEU A 304 34.81 8.46 1.50
C LEU A 304 34.05 9.70 2.02
N SER A 305 33.39 10.44 1.12
CA SER A 305 32.53 11.57 1.48
C SER A 305 31.29 11.11 2.27
N LYS A 306 30.65 10.02 1.83
CA LYS A 306 29.43 9.48 2.44
C LYS A 306 29.66 8.93 3.85
N LEU A 307 30.78 8.26 4.07
CA LEU A 307 31.12 7.61 5.35
C LEU A 307 31.57 8.61 6.44
N GLY A 308 31.59 9.91 6.16
CA GLY A 308 31.94 10.95 7.16
C GLY A 308 33.32 10.75 7.78
N ILE A 309 34.21 10.00 7.11
CA ILE A 309 35.52 9.64 7.65
C ILE A 309 36.32 10.93 7.83
N ASP A 310 36.56 11.27 9.09
CA ASP A 310 37.27 12.47 9.50
C ASP A 310 38.75 12.37 9.12
N LEU A 311 39.06 12.78 7.90
CA LEU A 311 40.43 12.90 7.41
C LEU A 311 41.20 14.05 8.11
N SER A 312 40.60 14.78 9.07
CA SER A 312 41.28 15.83 9.83
C SER A 312 42.27 15.33 10.89
N LYS A 313 42.29 14.02 11.16
CA LYS A 313 43.37 13.35 11.93
C LYS A 313 44.66 13.18 11.13
N PHE A 314 44.64 13.52 9.85
CA PHE A 314 45.82 13.57 8.97
C PHE A 314 46.22 15.04 8.77
N ASP A 315 47.51 15.35 8.92
CA ASP A 315 47.98 16.73 8.73
C ASP A 315 48.19 17.04 7.25
N ILE A 316 47.14 17.53 6.58
CA ILE A 316 47.28 18.47 5.45
C ILE A 316 46.13 19.48 5.55
N LYS A 317 46.48 20.73 5.89
CA LYS A 317 45.58 21.87 6.15
C LYS A 317 44.56 22.19 5.04
N ASP A 318 44.63 21.54 3.88
CA ASP A 318 43.69 21.69 2.75
C ASP A 318 42.56 20.64 2.72
N ILE A 319 42.68 19.51 3.42
CA ILE A 319 41.67 18.44 3.45
C ILE A 319 40.38 18.87 4.18
N LYS A 320 40.52 19.74 5.18
CA LYS A 320 39.41 20.29 5.99
C LYS A 320 38.35 21.06 5.19
N LYS A 321 38.64 21.47 3.95
CA LYS A 321 37.66 22.15 3.08
C LYS A 321 36.84 21.22 2.20
N CYS A 322 37.25 19.97 2.02
CA CYS A 322 36.62 19.04 1.07
C CYS A 322 35.74 17.98 1.73
N ILE A 323 35.93 17.70 3.02
CA ILE A 323 35.23 16.64 3.76
C ILE A 323 34.91 17.21 5.15
N THR A 324 33.74 17.83 5.27
CA THR A 324 33.11 18.10 6.57
C THR A 324 31.89 17.18 6.69
N ALA A 325 31.43 16.88 7.91
CA ALA A 325 30.19 16.12 8.13
C ALA A 325 28.95 16.80 7.47
N ASP A 326 29.08 18.09 7.15
CA ASP A 326 28.11 18.92 6.44
C ASP A 326 28.26 18.87 4.90
N ALA A 327 29.22 18.12 4.36
CA ALA A 327 29.39 18.00 2.92
C ALA A 327 28.15 17.35 2.30
N PRO A 328 27.57 17.95 1.23
CA PRO A 328 26.42 17.37 0.56
C PRO A 328 26.82 16.05 -0.10
N GLU A 329 26.00 15.02 0.07
CA GLU A 329 26.10 13.78 -0.69
C GLU A 329 26.14 14.16 -2.18
N ILE A 330 27.19 13.73 -2.88
CA ILE A 330 27.32 13.97 -4.32
C ILE A 330 26.61 12.81 -5.00
N PRO A 331 25.40 13.02 -5.57
CA PRO A 331 24.71 11.96 -6.25
C PRO A 331 25.47 11.49 -7.48
N ILE A 332 26.10 10.32 -7.34
CA ILE A 332 26.64 9.52 -8.44
C ILE A 332 25.57 8.53 -8.88
N TRP A 333 25.65 8.10 -10.14
CA TRP A 333 24.82 7.08 -10.75
C TRP A 333 24.52 5.85 -9.86
N ASP A 334 25.55 5.22 -9.28
CA ASP A 334 25.40 4.03 -8.42
C ASP A 334 24.61 4.35 -7.12
N ILE A 335 24.74 5.57 -6.60
CA ILE A 335 24.03 6.02 -5.39
C ILE A 335 22.56 6.36 -5.71
N GLN A 336 22.29 6.94 -6.87
CA GLN A 336 20.93 7.28 -7.32
C GLN A 336 20.02 6.06 -7.44
N GLN A 337 20.62 4.91 -7.77
CA GLN A 337 19.90 3.64 -7.78
C GLN A 337 19.43 3.24 -6.36
N ARG A 338 20.26 3.46 -5.32
CA ARG A 338 19.88 3.17 -3.93
C ARG A 338 18.59 3.89 -3.53
N TYR A 339 18.32 5.06 -4.10
CA TYR A 339 17.10 5.80 -3.82
C TYR A 339 15.87 5.11 -4.39
N MET A 340 15.94 4.57 -5.60
CA MET A 340 14.85 3.78 -6.16
C MET A 340 14.72 2.42 -5.48
N HIS A 341 15.84 1.81 -5.12
CA HIS A 341 15.88 0.59 -4.33
C HIS A 341 15.10 0.78 -3.02
N ASP A 342 15.51 1.74 -2.18
CA ASP A 342 14.89 1.99 -0.89
C ASP A 342 13.43 2.44 -1.02
N ASP A 343 13.11 3.19 -2.07
CA ASP A 343 11.75 3.60 -2.42
C ASP A 343 10.83 2.40 -2.68
N ASP A 344 11.27 1.50 -3.57
CA ASP A 344 10.55 0.27 -3.91
C ASP A 344 10.47 -0.67 -2.71
N CYS A 345 11.52 -0.74 -1.90
CA CYS A 345 11.54 -1.52 -0.66
C CYS A 345 10.49 -1.04 0.35
N ALA A 346 10.39 0.28 0.56
CA ALA A 346 9.47 0.88 1.54
C ALA A 346 8.01 0.74 1.13
N THR A 347 7.73 1.09 -0.13
CA THR A 347 6.39 1.23 -0.67
C THR A 347 5.82 -0.09 -1.22
N GLY A 348 6.69 -1.03 -1.60
CA GLY A 348 6.36 -2.34 -2.15
C GLY A 348 5.93 -2.30 -3.62
N LEU A 349 6.07 -3.42 -4.34
CA LEU A 349 5.66 -3.58 -5.73
C LEU A 349 4.57 -4.63 -5.85
N LEU A 350 3.56 -4.36 -6.68
CA LEU A 350 2.64 -5.41 -7.13
C LEU A 350 3.38 -6.29 -8.15
N VAL A 351 3.54 -7.56 -7.79
CA VAL A 351 4.29 -8.57 -8.56
C VAL A 351 3.36 -9.69 -9.01
N LYS A 352 3.78 -10.41 -10.05
CA LYS A 352 3.14 -11.67 -10.46
C LYS A 352 4.16 -12.76 -10.72
N SER A 353 3.81 -14.02 -10.46
CA SER A 353 4.65 -15.17 -10.82
C SER A 353 4.38 -15.65 -12.26
N ARG A 354 5.22 -16.56 -12.77
CA ARG A 354 4.95 -17.24 -14.06
C ARG A 354 3.70 -18.15 -14.00
N ASN A 355 3.28 -18.53 -12.79
CA ASN A 355 2.02 -19.26 -12.56
C ASN A 355 0.80 -18.36 -12.51
N GLY A 356 0.96 -17.03 -12.57
CA GLY A 356 -0.13 -16.05 -12.52
C GLY A 356 -0.62 -15.69 -11.11
N ASP A 357 0.09 -16.11 -10.06
CA ASP A 357 -0.18 -15.64 -8.70
C ASP A 357 0.23 -14.17 -8.57
N GLU A 358 -0.56 -13.36 -7.88
CA GLU A 358 -0.28 -11.94 -7.65
C GLU A 358 -0.20 -11.63 -6.15
N TRP A 359 0.74 -10.77 -5.76
CA TRP A 359 0.90 -10.30 -4.38
C TRP A 359 1.69 -8.98 -4.34
N ILE A 360 1.81 -8.39 -3.14
CA ILE A 360 2.71 -7.26 -2.92
C ILE A 360 4.05 -7.78 -2.37
N ALA A 361 5.14 -7.53 -3.10
CA ALA A 361 6.49 -7.72 -2.61
C ALA A 361 6.99 -6.43 -1.98
N TYR A 362 7.41 -6.46 -0.72
CA TYR A 362 8.16 -5.36 -0.11
C TYR A 362 9.65 -5.71 -0.07
N GLY A 363 10.50 -4.76 0.29
CA GLY A 363 11.94 -4.99 0.30
C GLY A 363 12.53 -5.38 1.65
N ASP A 364 13.84 -5.42 1.66
CA ASP A 364 14.72 -5.93 2.74
C ASP A 364 14.35 -5.34 4.10
N LYS A 365 14.36 -4.00 4.22
CA LYS A 365 13.95 -3.29 5.44
C LYS A 365 12.53 -3.61 5.93
N GLN A 366 11.65 -4.16 5.07
CA GLN A 366 10.29 -4.58 5.42
C GLN A 366 10.18 -6.08 5.72
N TYR A 367 11.27 -6.85 5.68
CA TYR A 367 11.26 -8.29 5.78
C TYR A 367 10.43 -8.74 6.98
N PHE A 368 10.68 -8.20 8.17
CA PHE A 368 9.99 -8.59 9.40
C PHE A 368 8.64 -7.89 9.67
N GLU A 369 8.20 -6.97 8.81
CA GLU A 369 6.92 -6.26 8.97
C GLU A 369 5.74 -7.17 8.63
N SER A 370 4.63 -7.07 9.37
CA SER A 370 3.48 -7.97 9.15
C SER A 370 2.86 -7.80 7.76
N LYS A 371 2.96 -6.62 7.15
CA LYS A 371 2.52 -6.39 5.76
C LYS A 371 3.28 -7.23 4.72
N ASN A 372 4.53 -7.63 5.01
CA ASN A 372 5.36 -8.42 4.11
C ASN A 372 5.18 -9.94 4.30
N ALA A 373 4.26 -10.39 5.17
CA ALA A 373 4.10 -11.81 5.50
C ALA A 373 3.81 -12.69 4.29
N VAL A 374 2.95 -12.23 3.38
CA VAL A 374 2.66 -12.94 2.12
C VAL A 374 3.92 -13.14 1.27
N ASN A 375 4.72 -12.10 1.10
CA ASN A 375 5.94 -12.14 0.30
C ASN A 375 7.01 -13.03 0.95
N ARG A 376 7.19 -12.95 2.27
CA ARG A 376 8.10 -13.82 3.03
C ARG A 376 7.79 -15.29 2.78
N ALA A 377 6.53 -15.69 2.97
CA ALA A 377 6.17 -17.09 2.82
C ALA A 377 6.14 -17.54 1.33
N ARG A 378 5.95 -16.61 0.36
CA ARG A 378 6.24 -16.89 -1.06
C ARG A 378 7.73 -17.16 -1.30
N ALA A 379 8.61 -16.39 -0.67
CA ALA A 379 10.06 -16.56 -0.76
C ALA A 379 10.51 -17.89 -0.13
N GLU A 380 10.00 -18.22 1.06
CA GLU A 380 10.24 -19.50 1.73
C GLU A 380 9.79 -20.68 0.87
N PHE A 381 8.57 -20.62 0.30
CA PHE A 381 8.05 -21.67 -0.58
C PHE A 381 8.91 -21.86 -1.84
N CYS A 382 9.31 -20.77 -2.47
CA CYS A 382 10.19 -20.78 -3.65
C CYS A 382 11.54 -21.43 -3.34
N LEU A 383 12.12 -21.08 -2.18
CA LEU A 383 13.41 -21.58 -1.75
C LEU A 383 13.36 -23.06 -1.35
N GLN A 384 12.29 -23.50 -0.68
CA GLN A 384 12.06 -24.92 -0.40
C GLN A 384 11.93 -25.72 -1.71
N ALA A 385 11.22 -25.20 -2.71
CA ALA A 385 11.13 -25.85 -4.02
C ALA A 385 12.50 -25.99 -4.72
N SER A 386 13.39 -25.00 -4.54
CA SER A 386 14.78 -25.07 -5.02
C SER A 386 15.58 -26.16 -4.31
N ILE A 387 15.49 -26.25 -2.99
CA ILE A 387 16.15 -27.28 -2.17
C ILE A 387 15.65 -28.69 -2.54
N ASP A 388 14.34 -28.83 -2.71
CA ASP A 388 13.71 -30.09 -3.10
C ASP A 388 14.18 -30.54 -4.48
N GLU A 389 14.32 -29.61 -5.44
CA GLU A 389 14.84 -29.91 -6.78
C GLU A 389 16.30 -30.42 -6.73
N VAL A 390 17.16 -29.82 -5.89
CA VAL A 390 18.55 -30.30 -5.69
C VAL A 390 18.57 -31.76 -5.24
N TYR A 391 17.69 -32.15 -4.33
CA TYR A 391 17.62 -33.54 -3.87
C TYR A 391 16.95 -34.48 -4.88
N GLN A 392 15.73 -34.17 -5.33
CA GLN A 392 14.94 -35.07 -6.17
C GLN A 392 15.57 -35.22 -7.57
N VAL A 393 15.89 -34.11 -8.23
CA VAL A 393 16.42 -34.10 -9.60
C VAL A 393 17.94 -34.30 -9.63
N GLY A 394 18.64 -33.67 -8.70
CA GLY A 394 20.10 -33.77 -8.58
C GLY A 394 20.53 -35.10 -7.98
N PHE A 395 20.19 -35.35 -6.71
CA PHE A 395 20.68 -36.50 -5.94
C PHE A 395 19.97 -37.82 -6.27
N GLU A 396 18.64 -37.86 -6.30
CA GLU A 396 17.89 -39.10 -6.61
C GLU A 396 17.81 -39.38 -8.11
N GLY A 397 17.87 -38.34 -8.95
CA GLY A 397 17.81 -38.46 -10.41
C GLY A 397 16.41 -38.82 -10.92
N THR A 398 15.36 -38.32 -10.28
CA THR A 398 13.95 -38.68 -10.57
C THR A 398 13.41 -38.11 -11.88
N ASP A 399 14.07 -37.12 -12.48
CA ASP A 399 13.61 -36.42 -13.69
C ASP A 399 14.56 -36.55 -14.90
N ALA A 400 13.99 -36.35 -16.10
CA ALA A 400 14.68 -36.43 -17.39
C ALA A 400 15.60 -35.24 -17.72
N LEU A 401 15.91 -34.37 -16.74
CA LEU A 401 16.90 -33.29 -16.93
C LEU A 401 18.30 -33.91 -17.05
N ASP A 402 18.65 -34.30 -18.27
CA ASP A 402 20.00 -34.72 -18.70
C ASP A 402 20.94 -33.51 -18.71
N PHE A 403 21.25 -33.05 -17.50
CA PHE A 403 22.12 -31.91 -17.25
C PHE A 403 23.54 -32.28 -17.70
N LYS A 404 23.83 -31.95 -18.97
CA LYS A 404 25.11 -32.24 -19.60
C LYS A 404 26.25 -31.59 -18.84
N ASP A 405 27.41 -32.24 -18.92
CA ASP A 405 28.64 -31.74 -18.31
C ASP A 405 29.26 -30.60 -19.16
N ASP A 406 28.51 -29.51 -19.39
CA ASP A 406 28.99 -28.32 -20.09
C ASP A 406 28.72 -27.01 -19.33
N ASP A 407 29.53 -25.98 -19.61
CA ASP A 407 29.48 -24.67 -18.94
C ASP A 407 28.28 -23.79 -19.39
N ALA A 408 27.50 -24.22 -20.39
CA ALA A 408 26.33 -23.53 -20.93
C ALA A 408 25.00 -24.15 -20.45
N ALA A 409 25.06 -25.25 -19.70
CA ALA A 409 23.91 -26.04 -19.29
C ALA A 409 22.90 -25.22 -18.47
N TRP A 410 23.39 -24.33 -17.59
CA TRP A 410 22.53 -23.44 -16.80
C TRP A 410 21.58 -22.63 -17.70
N ASN A 411 22.06 -22.09 -18.82
CA ASN A 411 21.24 -21.26 -19.71
C ASN A 411 20.24 -22.09 -20.52
N THR A 412 20.55 -23.35 -20.78
CA THR A 412 19.66 -24.29 -21.49
C THR A 412 18.48 -24.70 -20.61
N TYR A 413 18.72 -24.88 -19.30
CA TYR A 413 17.73 -25.44 -18.38
C TYR A 413 17.08 -24.42 -17.45
N LYS A 414 17.55 -23.17 -17.39
CA LYS A 414 17.06 -22.15 -16.44
C LYS A 414 15.53 -22.07 -16.36
N ASP A 415 14.83 -22.09 -17.49
CA ASP A 415 13.36 -21.94 -17.51
C ASP A 415 12.61 -23.19 -16.99
N SER A 416 13.32 -24.30 -16.80
CA SER A 416 12.78 -25.54 -16.22
C SER A 416 12.96 -25.65 -14.70
N PHE A 417 13.88 -24.86 -14.10
CA PHE A 417 14.12 -24.88 -12.65
C PHE A 417 12.84 -24.53 -11.88
N ALA A 418 12.61 -25.24 -10.78
CA ALA A 418 11.41 -25.16 -9.98
C ALA A 418 11.16 -23.73 -9.46
N ALA A 419 12.20 -23.08 -8.90
CA ALA A 419 12.10 -21.74 -8.32
C ALA A 419 11.69 -20.67 -9.35
N ILE A 420 12.12 -20.80 -10.62
CA ILE A 420 11.86 -19.81 -11.67
C ILE A 420 10.35 -19.62 -11.94
N LYS A 421 9.53 -20.62 -11.64
CA LYS A 421 8.06 -20.54 -11.78
C LYS A 421 7.42 -19.62 -10.74
N TYR A 422 8.05 -19.49 -9.57
CA TYR A 422 7.52 -18.78 -8.40
C TYR A 422 8.12 -17.39 -8.23
N LEU A 423 9.17 -17.04 -8.98
CA LEU A 423 9.81 -15.74 -8.91
C LEU A 423 8.80 -14.60 -9.08
N PRO A 424 8.86 -13.56 -8.24
CA PRO A 424 8.11 -12.34 -8.46
C PRO A 424 8.63 -11.63 -9.71
N ILE A 425 7.71 -11.27 -10.58
CA ILE A 425 7.98 -10.40 -11.71
C ILE A 425 7.29 -9.08 -11.43
N PRO A 426 8.02 -7.97 -11.27
CA PRO A 426 7.41 -6.66 -11.05
C PRO A 426 6.52 -6.33 -12.23
N MET A 427 5.28 -6.00 -11.95
CA MET A 427 4.39 -5.53 -12.99
C MET A 427 4.65 -4.01 -13.17
N LEU A 428 4.81 -3.50 -14.40
CA LEU A 428 5.23 -2.10 -14.65
C LEU A 428 4.19 -1.21 -15.33
N ALA A 429 4.34 0.10 -15.10
CA ALA A 429 3.51 1.19 -15.64
C ALA A 429 3.84 1.65 -17.08
N VAL A 430 5.10 1.58 -17.53
CA VAL A 430 5.53 2.15 -18.83
C VAL A 430 6.51 1.24 -19.56
N LYS A 431 6.36 1.18 -20.88
CA LYS A 431 7.17 0.40 -21.81
C LYS A 431 8.55 1.03 -22.01
N SER A 432 9.48 0.74 -21.11
CA SER A 432 10.89 1.02 -21.35
C SER A 432 11.76 -0.05 -20.71
N ALA A 433 11.94 -1.19 -21.41
CA ALA A 433 13.10 -2.10 -21.32
C ALA A 433 12.81 -3.50 -21.93
N PRO A 434 13.86 -4.28 -22.27
CA PRO A 434 13.77 -5.61 -22.90
C PRO A 434 13.07 -6.72 -22.07
N TRP A 435 12.88 -6.54 -20.76
CA TRP A 435 12.17 -7.50 -19.90
C TRP A 435 10.65 -7.54 -20.11
N THR A 436 10.10 -6.58 -20.86
CA THR A 436 8.69 -6.52 -21.25
C THR A 436 8.24 -7.69 -22.14
N SER A 437 9.17 -8.42 -22.78
CA SER A 437 8.85 -9.57 -23.64
C SER A 437 8.30 -10.79 -22.88
N LEU A 438 8.48 -10.86 -21.56
CA LEU A 438 7.99 -11.93 -20.69
C LEU A 438 6.62 -11.64 -20.07
N VAL A 439 6.15 -10.40 -20.17
CA VAL A 439 5.00 -9.88 -19.42
C VAL A 439 3.97 -9.36 -20.40
N GLY A 440 3.09 -10.24 -20.87
CA GLY A 440 1.99 -9.86 -21.76
C GLY A 440 1.26 -8.61 -21.25
N HIS A 441 1.24 -7.58 -22.12
CA HIS A 441 0.57 -6.28 -22.05
C HIS A 441 0.88 -5.35 -20.87
N ASP A 442 1.06 -4.07 -21.23
CA ASP A 442 1.34 -2.92 -20.38
C ASP A 442 0.36 -2.83 -19.19
N ASP A 443 0.85 -2.75 -17.95
CA ASP A 443 -0.02 -2.49 -16.80
C ASP A 443 0.05 -1.01 -16.40
N MET A 444 -0.66 -0.18 -17.17
CA MET A 444 -0.79 1.27 -17.02
C MET A 444 -1.42 1.71 -15.68
N ASN A 445 -1.74 0.80 -14.75
CA ASN A 445 -2.41 1.10 -13.49
C ASN A 445 -1.49 1.39 -12.29
N LYS A 446 -0.18 1.46 -12.50
CA LYS A 446 0.78 1.38 -11.40
C LYS A 446 1.46 2.70 -11.12
N PRO A 447 1.84 2.95 -9.85
CA PRO A 447 2.49 4.18 -9.47
C PRO A 447 3.81 4.39 -10.22
N ALA A 448 4.13 5.66 -10.40
CA ALA A 448 5.26 6.06 -11.20
C ALA A 448 6.58 5.62 -10.53
N PRO A 449 7.42 4.81 -11.20
CA PRO A 449 8.77 4.54 -10.73
C PRO A 449 9.56 5.83 -10.59
N LEU A 450 10.47 5.88 -9.62
CA LEU A 450 11.39 7.01 -9.47
C LEU A 450 12.15 7.28 -10.78
N TRP A 451 12.81 6.25 -11.32
CA TRP A 451 13.57 6.32 -12.59
C TRP A 451 12.98 5.41 -13.66
N MET A 452 13.10 5.82 -14.92
CA MET A 452 12.85 4.97 -16.09
C MET A 452 14.00 5.16 -17.06
N ALA A 453 14.48 4.04 -17.59
CA ALA A 453 15.49 3.97 -18.62
C ALA A 453 14.87 3.49 -19.95
N GLY A 454 15.01 4.29 -21.00
CA GLY A 454 14.63 4.01 -22.39
C GLY A 454 15.62 3.08 -23.11
N GLU A 455 15.20 2.55 -24.26
CA GLU A 455 16.11 1.93 -25.23
C GLU A 455 16.93 3.02 -25.93
N ALA A 456 18.25 2.83 -26.00
CA ALA A 456 19.14 3.75 -26.70
C ALA A 456 18.74 3.85 -28.19
N ASP A 457 18.08 4.94 -28.57
CA ASP A 457 17.65 5.21 -29.95
C ASP A 457 18.81 5.59 -30.90
N GLY A 458 20.05 5.37 -30.46
CA GLY A 458 21.26 5.75 -31.16
C GLY A 458 21.56 7.25 -31.18
N LYS A 459 20.74 8.10 -30.52
CA LYS A 459 20.95 9.57 -30.46
C LYS A 459 21.54 10.09 -29.15
N GLY A 460 21.86 9.20 -28.22
CA GLY A 460 22.67 9.47 -27.02
C GLY A 460 21.90 9.33 -25.70
N ARG A 461 22.62 8.98 -24.62
CA ARG A 461 22.10 8.62 -23.28
C ARG A 461 21.17 9.62 -22.60
N ALA A 462 21.00 10.84 -23.12
CA ALA A 462 20.23 11.90 -22.44
C ALA A 462 18.71 11.81 -22.64
N ASN A 463 18.25 11.25 -23.76
CA ASN A 463 16.82 11.05 -24.03
C ASN A 463 16.31 9.70 -23.53
N ASP A 464 17.23 8.84 -23.09
CA ASP A 464 16.96 7.49 -22.60
C ASP A 464 16.62 7.48 -21.11
N TRP A 465 16.44 8.63 -20.46
CA TRP A 465 16.16 8.68 -19.02
C TRP A 465 15.10 9.69 -18.68
N SER A 466 14.23 9.30 -17.76
CA SER A 466 13.28 10.20 -17.13
C SER A 466 13.21 9.93 -15.63
N TYR A 467 12.58 10.85 -14.90
CA TYR A 467 12.19 10.69 -13.50
C TYR A 467 10.78 11.23 -13.26
N ARG A 468 10.21 10.95 -12.09
CA ARG A 468 8.85 11.42 -11.72
C ARG A 468 8.78 12.94 -11.83
N ALA A 469 7.74 13.47 -12.48
CA ALA A 469 7.56 14.92 -12.57
C ALA A 469 7.29 15.53 -11.20
N ASP A 470 6.52 14.82 -10.37
CA ASP A 470 6.32 15.05 -8.95
C ASP A 470 7.00 13.94 -8.16
N LEU A 471 8.10 14.28 -7.50
CA LEU A 471 8.92 13.31 -6.75
C LEU A 471 8.18 12.73 -5.53
N ASN A 472 7.16 13.42 -5.02
CA ASN A 472 6.43 13.04 -3.81
C ASN A 472 5.01 12.50 -4.11
N ASP A 473 4.65 12.28 -5.38
CA ASP A 473 3.35 11.73 -5.75
C ASP A 473 3.53 10.54 -6.69
N TYR A 474 3.36 9.35 -6.13
CA TYR A 474 3.50 8.09 -6.87
C TYR A 474 2.30 7.88 -7.79
N SER A 475 1.15 8.52 -7.52
CA SER A 475 -0.01 8.42 -8.41
C SER A 475 0.17 9.23 -9.70
N ASN A 476 1.10 10.19 -9.73
CA ASN A 476 1.37 10.99 -10.92
C ASN A 476 2.28 10.28 -11.92
N LEU A 477 1.71 9.84 -13.04
CA LEU A 477 2.44 9.19 -14.12
C LEU A 477 3.24 10.15 -15.00
N SER A 478 3.11 11.46 -14.81
CA SER A 478 3.87 12.47 -15.56
C SER A 478 5.37 12.35 -15.31
N ARG A 479 6.18 12.58 -16.36
CA ARG A 479 7.63 12.34 -16.36
C ARG A 479 8.38 13.59 -16.82
N LYS A 480 9.53 13.85 -16.21
CA LYS A 480 10.51 14.83 -16.69
C LYS A 480 11.69 14.08 -17.32
N PRO A 481 12.21 14.53 -18.49
CA PRO A 481 13.48 14.02 -18.98
C PRO A 481 14.58 14.38 -17.97
N GLY A 482 15.54 13.49 -17.78
CA GLY A 482 16.66 13.72 -16.86
C GLY A 482 17.88 12.94 -17.32
N VAL A 483 19.07 13.34 -16.86
CA VAL A 483 20.27 12.54 -17.11
C VAL A 483 21.01 12.45 -15.79
N PRO A 484 21.12 11.26 -15.16
CA PRO A 484 21.87 11.14 -13.91
C PRO A 484 23.38 11.45 -14.04
N SER A 485 23.86 11.83 -15.24
CA SER A 485 25.26 12.08 -15.56
C SER A 485 25.84 13.31 -14.88
N GLU A 486 26.98 13.12 -14.22
CA GLU A 486 27.82 14.19 -13.70
C GLU A 486 28.42 15.06 -14.81
N VAL A 487 28.79 16.29 -14.47
CA VAL A 487 29.72 17.10 -15.27
C VAL A 487 31.10 17.00 -14.60
N PRO A 488 32.18 16.63 -15.33
CA PRO A 488 33.53 16.62 -14.75
C PRO A 488 33.89 18.01 -14.21
N GLY A 489 34.10 18.13 -12.90
CA GLY A 489 34.63 19.34 -12.30
C GLY A 489 36.14 19.47 -12.55
N SER A 490 36.61 20.63 -13.01
CA SER A 490 38.03 20.91 -13.17
C SER A 490 38.68 21.32 -11.83
N PHE A 491 38.92 20.37 -10.93
CA PHE A 491 39.65 20.67 -9.69
C PHE A 491 41.16 20.42 -9.86
N LYS A 492 41.89 21.41 -10.38
CA LYS A 492 43.37 21.40 -10.38
C LYS A 492 43.86 21.79 -8.98
N GLY A 493 44.40 20.83 -8.22
CA GLY A 493 45.17 21.11 -6.99
C GLY A 493 44.59 20.59 -5.66
N GLY A 494 43.72 19.57 -5.69
CA GLY A 494 43.23 18.93 -4.45
C GLY A 494 44.30 18.10 -3.71
N PRO A 495 44.12 17.83 -2.40
CA PRO A 495 45.10 17.15 -1.55
C PRO A 495 45.37 15.69 -1.94
N LEU A 496 44.48 15.06 -2.72
CA LEU A 496 44.69 13.76 -3.36
C LEU A 496 44.62 13.93 -4.89
N PRO A 497 45.75 14.17 -5.58
CA PRO A 497 45.79 14.53 -7.01
C PRO A 497 45.33 13.42 -7.96
N PHE A 498 45.03 12.23 -7.43
CA PHE A 498 44.51 11.06 -8.17
C PHE A 498 42.99 10.87 -8.06
N ILE A 499 42.29 11.76 -7.34
CA ILE A 499 40.84 11.73 -7.12
C ILE A 499 40.13 12.80 -7.98
N GLN A 500 39.04 12.40 -8.65
CA GLN A 500 38.13 13.29 -9.38
C GLN A 500 36.89 13.57 -8.53
N TYR A 501 36.51 14.84 -8.41
CA TYR A 501 35.30 15.25 -7.68
C TYR A 501 34.17 15.57 -8.67
N PRO A 502 33.05 14.84 -8.61
CA PRO A 502 31.93 15.12 -9.49
C PRO A 502 31.10 16.32 -9.04
N VAL A 503 30.45 16.99 -10.00
CA VAL A 503 29.39 17.97 -9.72
C VAL A 503 28.06 17.33 -10.07
N ALA A 504 27.21 17.20 -9.04
CA ALA A 504 25.84 16.73 -9.14
C ALA A 504 24.98 17.66 -10.00
N ARG A 505 24.09 17.08 -10.80
CA ARG A 505 23.03 17.85 -11.47
C ARG A 505 21.87 18.16 -10.52
N GLN A 506 21.07 19.15 -10.88
CA GLN A 506 19.94 19.60 -10.06
C GLN A 506 18.90 18.50 -9.85
N GLU A 507 18.56 17.72 -10.88
CA GLU A 507 17.59 16.61 -10.75
C GLU A 507 18.00 15.57 -9.70
N CYS A 508 19.30 15.30 -9.60
CA CYS A 508 19.85 14.36 -8.65
C CYS A 508 19.81 14.91 -7.21
N ILE A 509 19.99 16.23 -7.06
CA ILE A 509 19.86 16.95 -5.79
C ILE A 509 18.39 16.98 -5.36
N ASP A 510 17.48 17.28 -6.27
CA ASP A 510 16.04 17.33 -5.99
C ASP A 510 15.51 15.98 -5.50
N ILE A 511 15.96 14.87 -6.10
CA ILE A 511 15.64 13.51 -5.65
C ILE A 511 16.30 13.20 -4.30
N ARG A 512 17.51 13.71 -4.06
CA ARG A 512 18.16 13.58 -2.75
C ARG A 512 17.34 14.23 -1.64
N ASP A 513 16.87 15.44 -1.91
CA ASP A 513 16.20 16.29 -0.93
C ASP A 513 14.67 16.09 -0.92
N ALA A 514 14.14 15.14 -1.70
CA ALA A 514 12.73 14.86 -1.78
C ALA A 514 12.18 14.30 -0.45
N SER A 515 10.99 14.78 -0.07
CA SER A 515 10.39 14.46 1.22
C SER A 515 10.10 12.96 1.40
N PHE A 516 9.76 12.23 0.33
CA PHE A 516 9.47 10.79 0.41
C PHE A 516 10.62 9.92 0.93
N ARG A 517 11.84 10.48 1.03
CA ARG A 517 13.05 9.83 1.56
C ARG A 517 13.38 10.19 3.00
N GLY A 518 12.57 11.03 3.64
CA GLY A 518 12.82 11.49 4.99
C GLY A 518 12.59 10.41 6.05
N ASN A 519 12.38 10.84 7.30
CA ASN A 519 11.99 9.95 8.40
C ASN A 519 10.63 9.25 8.17
N ASP A 520 9.90 9.66 7.14
CA ASP A 520 8.55 9.22 6.84
C ASP A 520 8.49 8.28 5.60
N GLN A 521 9.64 7.97 4.98
CA GLN A 521 9.79 6.92 3.96
C GLN A 521 9.33 5.55 4.49
N PHE A 522 9.79 5.22 5.70
CA PHE A 522 9.36 4.04 6.46
C PHE A 522 8.42 4.49 7.58
N ALA A 523 7.29 5.09 7.20
CA ALA A 523 6.27 5.53 8.15
C ALA A 523 5.92 4.42 9.14
N ASN A 524 5.71 4.79 10.41
CA ASN A 524 5.49 3.86 11.50
C ASN A 524 4.38 2.84 11.15
N GLN A 525 4.69 1.56 11.25
CA GLN A 525 3.78 0.46 10.93
C GLN A 525 3.35 -0.25 12.21
N LYS A 526 2.13 -0.77 12.20
CA LYS A 526 1.58 -1.54 13.32
C LYS A 526 0.65 -2.60 12.77
N SER A 527 0.85 -3.84 13.21
CA SER A 527 -0.03 -4.94 12.81
C SER A 527 -1.49 -4.65 13.16
N MET A 528 -2.42 -5.19 12.36
CA MET A 528 -3.87 -5.06 12.54
C MET A 528 -4.45 -6.30 13.23
N ASP A 529 -3.78 -6.74 14.31
CA ASP A 529 -4.07 -7.99 15.02
C ASP A 529 -5.50 -8.06 15.52
N GLY A 530 -6.31 -9.01 15.05
CA GLY A 530 -7.70 -9.22 15.44
C GLY A 530 -8.73 -8.72 14.41
N LEU A 531 -8.30 -8.13 13.29
CA LEU A 531 -9.21 -7.62 12.26
C LEU A 531 -9.96 -8.78 11.56
N LEU A 532 -11.29 -8.84 11.70
CA LEU A 532 -12.10 -9.93 11.16
C LEU A 532 -12.70 -9.63 9.78
N SER A 533 -12.99 -8.35 9.50
CA SER A 533 -13.62 -7.90 8.24
C SER A 533 -13.05 -6.55 7.79
N GLY A 534 -13.68 -5.87 6.82
CA GLY A 534 -13.18 -4.60 6.27
C GLY A 534 -12.36 -4.76 4.98
N GLY A 535 -12.40 -5.95 4.35
CA GLY A 535 -11.93 -6.09 2.98
C GLY A 535 -12.74 -5.22 2.01
N PHE A 536 -12.11 -4.73 0.96
CA PHE A 536 -12.72 -3.80 0.01
C PHE A 536 -12.25 -4.00 -1.42
N LEU A 537 -13.09 -3.59 -2.36
CA LEU A 537 -12.79 -3.50 -3.78
C LEU A 537 -12.26 -2.11 -4.08
N GLN A 538 -11.13 -2.03 -4.78
CA GLN A 538 -10.61 -0.80 -5.36
C GLN A 538 -10.79 -0.85 -6.88
N ILE A 539 -11.70 -0.02 -7.40
CA ILE A 539 -12.02 0.08 -8.82
C ILE A 539 -11.18 1.20 -9.42
N GLN A 540 -10.25 0.85 -10.32
CA GLN A 540 -9.37 1.81 -10.97
C GLN A 540 -9.76 1.97 -12.44
N THR A 541 -9.89 3.22 -12.90
CA THR A 541 -10.10 3.57 -14.31
C THR A 541 -8.82 4.06 -14.94
N LEU A 542 -8.59 3.73 -16.20
CA LEU A 542 -7.36 4.02 -16.94
C LEU A 542 -7.60 4.70 -18.28
N PRO A 543 -6.58 5.40 -18.79
CA PRO A 543 -6.53 5.73 -20.20
C PRO A 543 -6.27 4.45 -20.99
N HIS A 544 -7.22 4.03 -21.82
CA HIS A 544 -7.06 2.90 -22.73
C HIS A 544 -7.54 3.29 -24.15
N PRO A 545 -6.85 2.83 -25.23
CA PRO A 545 -7.25 3.16 -26.61
C PRO A 545 -8.65 2.65 -26.97
N ASP A 546 -8.95 1.42 -26.53
CA ASP A 546 -10.30 0.84 -26.58
C ASP A 546 -11.12 1.36 -25.40
N ALA A 547 -12.20 2.09 -25.70
CA ALA A 547 -13.09 2.70 -24.71
C ALA A 547 -13.91 1.69 -23.90
N THR A 548 -13.86 0.39 -24.24
CA THR A 548 -14.51 -0.71 -23.51
C THR A 548 -13.56 -1.43 -22.55
N LYS A 549 -12.32 -0.96 -22.43
CA LYS A 549 -11.26 -1.52 -21.59
C LYS A 549 -10.65 -0.45 -20.71
N GLY A 550 -9.69 -0.84 -19.86
CA GLY A 550 -9.04 0.09 -18.94
C GLY A 550 -9.83 0.35 -17.68
N THR A 551 -10.60 -0.63 -17.20
CA THR A 551 -11.08 -0.66 -15.82
C THR A 551 -10.70 -1.98 -15.19
N CYS A 552 -10.26 -1.94 -13.94
CA CYS A 552 -9.88 -3.13 -13.19
C CYS A 552 -10.32 -3.00 -11.72
N VAL A 553 -10.34 -4.13 -11.04
CA VAL A 553 -10.72 -4.25 -9.64
C VAL A 553 -9.60 -4.94 -8.89
N ASN A 554 -9.08 -4.29 -7.85
CA ASN A 554 -8.20 -4.92 -6.87
C ASN A 554 -9.04 -5.37 -5.69
N PHE A 555 -8.85 -6.60 -5.22
CA PHE A 555 -9.55 -7.17 -4.08
C PHE A 555 -8.62 -7.15 -2.86
N TRP A 556 -8.97 -6.37 -1.85
CA TRP A 556 -8.19 -6.22 -0.62
C TRP A 556 -8.87 -6.92 0.54
N THR A 557 -8.10 -7.59 1.39
CA THR A 557 -8.67 -8.34 2.52
C THR A 557 -7.68 -8.48 3.69
N PRO A 558 -8.17 -8.56 4.94
CA PRO A 558 -7.37 -9.11 6.02
C PRO A 558 -7.02 -10.58 5.75
N ALA A 559 -5.83 -11.00 6.16
CA ALA A 559 -5.31 -12.35 5.97
C ALA A 559 -4.46 -12.79 7.18
N ILE A 560 -4.37 -14.09 7.37
CA ILE A 560 -3.44 -14.75 8.29
C ILE A 560 -2.47 -15.54 7.42
N VAL A 561 -1.18 -15.25 7.56
CA VAL A 561 -0.11 -15.99 6.90
C VAL A 561 0.76 -16.58 8.01
N ASP A 562 0.75 -17.90 8.12
CA ASP A 562 1.33 -18.63 9.25
C ASP A 562 0.73 -18.14 10.59
N GLU A 563 1.51 -17.40 11.37
CA GLU A 563 1.10 -16.78 12.65
C GLU A 563 0.88 -15.26 12.54
N ASP A 564 1.24 -14.64 11.42
CA ASP A 564 1.18 -13.20 11.23
C ASP A 564 -0.19 -12.76 10.67
N GLU A 565 -0.82 -11.80 11.36
CA GLU A 565 -1.99 -11.10 10.85
C GLU A 565 -1.59 -9.93 9.95
N THR A 566 -2.23 -9.84 8.78
CA THR A 566 -1.89 -8.84 7.77
C THR A 566 -3.12 -8.39 6.99
N PHE A 567 -2.94 -7.40 6.11
CA PHE A 567 -3.94 -6.92 5.17
C PHE A 567 -3.27 -6.76 3.81
N THR A 568 -3.83 -7.38 2.79
CA THR A 568 -3.11 -7.60 1.53
C THR A 568 -4.08 -7.71 0.36
N ILE A 569 -3.51 -7.66 -0.84
CA ILE A 569 -4.26 -7.92 -2.07
C ILE A 569 -4.46 -9.42 -2.22
N ARG A 570 -5.69 -9.82 -2.54
CA ARG A 570 -6.02 -11.18 -2.96
C ARG A 570 -5.56 -11.40 -4.40
N ASN A 571 -6.07 -10.55 -5.29
CA ASN A 571 -5.62 -10.45 -6.68
C ASN A 571 -6.24 -9.22 -7.37
N ARG A 572 -5.80 -8.99 -8.60
CA ARG A 572 -6.40 -8.06 -9.55
C ARG A 572 -7.25 -8.79 -10.58
N VAL A 573 -8.33 -8.15 -11.01
CA VAL A 573 -9.08 -8.53 -12.22
C VAL A 573 -9.21 -7.34 -13.14
N SER A 574 -8.62 -7.44 -14.34
CA SER A 574 -8.54 -6.34 -15.31
C SER A 574 -9.53 -6.51 -16.46
N ASN A 575 -9.88 -5.39 -17.10
CA ASN A 575 -10.80 -5.31 -18.23
C ASN A 575 -12.19 -5.87 -17.88
N ILE A 576 -12.71 -5.46 -16.72
CA ILE A 576 -14.11 -5.72 -16.39
C ILE A 576 -15.02 -5.09 -17.44
N ARG A 577 -16.21 -5.67 -17.63
CA ARG A 577 -17.17 -5.23 -18.63
C ARG A 577 -17.67 -3.81 -18.31
N ILE A 578 -17.63 -2.96 -19.34
CA ILE A 578 -18.20 -1.61 -19.34
C ILE A 578 -19.04 -1.37 -20.61
N PRO A 579 -19.99 -0.41 -20.63
CA PRO A 579 -20.80 -0.16 -21.81
C PRO A 579 -19.98 0.33 -23.01
N PRO A 580 -20.36 -0.01 -24.24
CA PRO A 580 -19.71 0.50 -25.44
C PRO A 580 -19.85 2.03 -25.56
N SER A 581 -18.88 2.67 -26.20
CA SER A 581 -18.96 4.10 -26.56
C SER A 581 -19.74 4.28 -27.87
N SER A 582 -20.77 5.13 -27.87
CA SER A 582 -21.55 5.53 -29.05
C SER A 582 -21.07 6.88 -29.60
N GLY A 583 -20.96 7.01 -30.93
CA GLY A 583 -20.80 8.32 -31.59
C GLY A 583 -19.52 9.11 -31.25
N GLY A 584 -18.47 8.45 -30.71
CA GLY A 584 -17.24 9.10 -30.28
C GLY A 584 -17.27 9.72 -28.86
N ALA A 585 -18.44 9.76 -28.21
CA ALA A 585 -18.57 10.17 -26.81
C ALA A 585 -18.41 8.95 -25.88
N LYS A 586 -17.59 9.09 -24.83
CA LYS A 586 -17.32 8.00 -23.87
C LYS A 586 -18.43 7.93 -22.82
N SER A 587 -18.96 6.72 -22.58
CA SER A 587 -19.79 6.41 -21.41
C SER A 587 -19.01 6.72 -20.13
N ARG A 588 -19.67 7.35 -19.15
CA ARG A 588 -19.02 7.84 -17.94
C ARG A 588 -19.54 7.08 -16.72
N PRO A 589 -18.70 6.43 -15.90
CA PRO A 589 -19.15 5.83 -14.66
C PRO A 589 -19.75 6.90 -13.73
N ILE A 590 -20.85 6.59 -13.07
CA ILE A 590 -21.54 7.48 -12.11
C ILE A 590 -21.69 6.84 -10.73
N PHE A 591 -21.78 5.52 -10.65
CA PHE A 591 -21.96 4.81 -9.39
C PHE A 591 -21.52 3.34 -9.54
N TRP A 592 -21.12 2.74 -8.43
CA TRP A 592 -20.75 1.35 -8.36
C TRP A 592 -21.41 0.70 -7.15
N HIS A 593 -21.85 -0.54 -7.31
CA HIS A 593 -22.51 -1.29 -6.25
C HIS A 593 -22.12 -2.76 -6.29
N THR A 594 -21.85 -3.33 -5.12
CA THR A 594 -21.60 -4.75 -4.93
C THR A 594 -22.85 -5.43 -4.39
N THR A 595 -23.21 -6.58 -4.97
CA THR A 595 -24.20 -7.48 -4.39
C THR A 595 -23.58 -8.85 -4.22
N ASN A 596 -23.77 -9.46 -3.05
CA ASN A 596 -23.40 -10.86 -2.83
C ASN A 596 -24.64 -11.73 -3.03
N THR A 597 -24.61 -12.64 -4.00
CA THR A 597 -25.72 -13.57 -4.21
C THR A 597 -25.49 -14.88 -3.48
N TYR A 598 -26.37 -15.22 -2.54
CA TYR A 598 -26.44 -16.53 -1.90
C TYR A 598 -27.20 -17.50 -2.81
N ALA A 599 -26.53 -18.05 -3.82
CA ALA A 599 -27.08 -19.15 -4.60
C ALA A 599 -26.29 -20.42 -4.26
N GLN A 600 -26.96 -21.40 -3.66
CA GLN A 600 -26.45 -22.78 -3.52
C GLN A 600 -25.15 -22.96 -2.70
N GLY A 601 -24.82 -22.03 -1.78
CA GLY A 601 -23.61 -22.14 -0.95
C GLY A 601 -22.32 -21.61 -1.60
N LEU A 602 -22.44 -20.94 -2.74
CA LEU A 602 -21.39 -20.15 -3.38
C LEU A 602 -21.78 -18.68 -3.29
N GLU A 603 -20.90 -17.81 -2.78
CA GLU A 603 -21.10 -16.36 -2.90
C GLU A 603 -20.36 -15.86 -4.14
N ASP A 604 -21.07 -15.72 -5.26
CA ASP A 604 -20.56 -14.92 -6.37
C ASP A 604 -20.59 -13.44 -5.93
N VAL A 605 -19.46 -12.75 -6.10
CA VAL A 605 -19.40 -11.29 -5.93
C VAL A 605 -19.84 -10.68 -7.24
N LEU A 606 -20.97 -9.97 -7.23
CA LEU A 606 -21.46 -9.25 -8.39
C LEU A 606 -21.14 -7.75 -8.21
N LEU A 607 -20.36 -7.20 -9.13
CA LEU A 607 -20.10 -5.77 -9.22
C LEU A 607 -20.93 -5.16 -10.34
N HIS A 608 -21.84 -4.25 -9.99
CA HIS A 608 -22.64 -3.47 -10.92
C HIS A 608 -22.02 -2.08 -11.10
N GLY A 609 -21.67 -1.74 -12.33
CA GLY A 609 -21.28 -0.40 -12.73
C GLY A 609 -22.42 0.31 -13.43
N PHE A 610 -22.68 1.56 -13.03
CA PHE A 610 -23.68 2.42 -13.65
C PHE A 610 -23.00 3.56 -14.39
N TYR A 611 -23.51 3.87 -15.59
CA TYR A 611 -22.86 4.77 -16.52
C TYR A 611 -23.84 5.74 -17.14
N TRP A 612 -23.45 7.01 -17.22
CA TRP A 612 -24.08 7.99 -18.09
C TRP A 612 -23.60 7.79 -19.52
N THR A 613 -24.52 7.45 -20.41
CA THR A 613 -24.23 7.11 -21.81
C THR A 613 -24.98 8.08 -22.74
N PRO A 614 -24.27 8.98 -23.44
CA PRO A 614 -24.86 9.84 -24.47
C PRO A 614 -25.41 9.01 -25.63
N ALA A 615 -26.57 9.41 -26.16
CA ALA A 615 -27.13 8.82 -27.37
C ALA A 615 -26.21 9.09 -28.58
N ALA A 616 -26.28 8.20 -29.58
CA ALA A 616 -25.42 8.30 -30.77
C ALA A 616 -25.63 9.58 -31.59
N ASP A 617 -26.83 10.17 -31.50
CA ASP A 617 -27.20 11.44 -32.14
C ASP A 617 -26.82 12.68 -31.30
N GLY A 618 -26.35 12.49 -30.06
CA GLY A 618 -26.07 13.57 -29.11
C GLY A 618 -27.30 14.32 -28.60
N ALA A 619 -28.52 13.88 -28.93
CA ALA A 619 -29.75 14.59 -28.59
C ALA A 619 -30.26 14.29 -27.18
N SER A 620 -29.83 13.17 -26.58
CA SER A 620 -30.24 12.73 -25.24
C SER A 620 -29.14 11.89 -24.58
N ALA A 621 -29.37 11.52 -23.32
CA ALA A 621 -28.56 10.56 -22.60
C ALA A 621 -29.41 9.43 -21.99
N SER A 622 -28.73 8.41 -21.49
CA SER A 622 -29.29 7.25 -20.82
C SER A 622 -28.42 6.84 -19.63
N ILE A 623 -28.98 6.06 -18.72
CA ILE A 623 -28.20 5.37 -17.68
C ILE A 623 -28.13 3.89 -18.05
N ALA A 624 -26.91 3.40 -18.24
CA ALA A 624 -26.61 2.00 -18.53
C ALA A 624 -25.99 1.31 -17.31
N MET A 625 -26.37 0.06 -17.08
CA MET A 625 -25.88 -0.81 -16.01
C MET A 625 -25.14 -2.02 -16.60
N CYS A 626 -23.98 -2.34 -16.05
CA CYS A 626 -23.19 -3.53 -16.39
C CYS A 626 -22.88 -4.36 -15.15
N GLY A 627 -23.21 -5.65 -15.16
CA GLY A 627 -22.86 -6.59 -14.10
C GLY A 627 -21.59 -7.39 -14.43
N ASN A 628 -20.72 -7.52 -13.44
CA ASN A 628 -19.49 -8.33 -13.49
C ASN A 628 -19.51 -9.34 -12.34
N ALA A 629 -19.50 -10.63 -12.65
CA ALA A 629 -19.52 -11.71 -11.66
C ALA A 629 -18.12 -12.27 -11.47
N PHE A 630 -17.68 -12.40 -10.22
CA PHE A 630 -16.39 -12.99 -9.86
C PHE A 630 -16.60 -14.28 -9.08
N GLU A 631 -15.79 -15.29 -9.39
CA GLU A 631 -15.82 -16.61 -8.75
C GLU A 631 -14.42 -17.03 -8.28
N ASP A 632 -14.36 -17.90 -7.28
CA ASP A 632 -13.14 -18.57 -6.82
C ASP A 632 -13.07 -19.97 -7.45
N PRO A 633 -12.16 -20.22 -8.41
CA PRO A 633 -12.16 -21.44 -9.20
C PRO A 633 -11.68 -22.69 -8.45
N THR A 634 -11.16 -22.53 -7.22
CA THR A 634 -10.45 -23.61 -6.50
C THR A 634 -11.23 -24.24 -5.36
N HIS A 635 -12.41 -23.72 -5.01
CA HIS A 635 -13.19 -24.17 -3.85
C HIS A 635 -14.49 -24.87 -4.25
N GLY A 636 -14.68 -26.10 -3.76
CA GLY A 636 -15.98 -26.78 -3.76
C GLY A 636 -16.83 -26.34 -2.57
N ASN A 637 -18.12 -26.06 -2.80
CA ASN A 637 -19.28 -25.89 -1.88
C ASN A 637 -19.15 -25.24 -0.48
N THR A 638 -18.00 -24.77 -0.03
CA THR A 638 -17.84 -23.99 1.21
C THR A 638 -17.16 -22.67 0.86
N PHE A 639 -17.91 -21.78 0.22
CA PHE A 639 -17.45 -20.41 0.01
C PHE A 639 -17.59 -19.66 1.35
N GLU A 640 -16.46 -19.41 2.03
CA GLU A 640 -16.47 -18.44 3.13
C GLU A 640 -16.68 -17.03 2.57
N PRO A 641 -17.34 -16.10 3.27
CA PRO A 641 -17.68 -14.82 2.67
C PRO A 641 -16.45 -14.00 2.23
N GLY A 642 -16.51 -13.36 1.06
CA GLY A 642 -15.43 -12.50 0.55
C GLY A 642 -15.12 -11.33 1.51
N GLY A 643 -13.91 -10.76 1.51
CA GLY A 643 -13.57 -9.59 2.32
C GLY A 643 -13.42 -9.79 3.84
N ARG A 644 -13.64 -11.02 4.33
CA ARG A 644 -13.33 -11.42 5.71
C ARG A 644 -11.92 -11.96 5.84
N ARG A 645 -11.41 -12.00 7.07
CA ARG A 645 -10.09 -12.55 7.40
C ARG A 645 -10.01 -14.02 6.97
N ARG A 646 -8.97 -14.38 6.22
CA ARG A 646 -8.74 -15.74 5.75
C ARG A 646 -7.32 -16.21 6.03
N HIS A 647 -7.16 -17.52 6.23
CA HIS A 647 -5.85 -18.15 6.18
C HIS A 647 -5.38 -18.21 4.73
N TYR A 648 -4.19 -17.68 4.49
CA TYR A 648 -3.56 -17.81 3.20
C TYR A 648 -2.91 -19.18 3.08
N ASN A 649 -3.23 -19.90 2.00
CA ASN A 649 -2.68 -21.22 1.71
C ASN A 649 -1.91 -21.17 0.39
N PHE A 650 -0.60 -21.38 0.44
CA PHE A 650 0.29 -21.32 -0.72
C PHE A 650 0.10 -22.46 -1.73
N HIS A 651 -0.51 -23.57 -1.32
CA HIS A 651 -0.74 -24.73 -2.18
C HIS A 651 -1.98 -24.60 -3.07
N HIS A 652 -2.85 -23.61 -2.81
CA HIS A 652 -4.06 -23.37 -3.59
C HIS A 652 -4.10 -21.93 -4.06
N SER A 653 -4.58 -21.70 -5.28
CA SER A 653 -4.75 -20.33 -5.76
C SER A 653 -5.85 -19.65 -4.95
N TRP A 654 -5.52 -18.54 -4.29
CA TRP A 654 -6.52 -17.67 -3.68
C TRP A 654 -7.10 -16.65 -4.67
N ASN A 655 -6.81 -16.72 -5.98
CA ASN A 655 -7.21 -15.70 -6.94
C ASN A 655 -8.69 -15.80 -7.31
N LEU A 656 -9.34 -14.65 -7.50
CA LEU A 656 -10.67 -14.53 -8.10
C LEU A 656 -10.58 -14.40 -9.63
N THR A 657 -11.52 -15.02 -10.34
CA THR A 657 -11.63 -14.93 -11.80
C THR A 657 -12.95 -14.32 -12.23
N LEU A 658 -12.93 -13.56 -13.32
CA LEU A 658 -14.16 -13.05 -13.94
C LEU A 658 -14.91 -14.22 -14.59
N LYS A 659 -16.15 -14.44 -14.19
CA LYS A 659 -17.03 -15.47 -14.74
C LYS A 659 -17.41 -15.13 -16.17
N ALA A 660 -17.38 -16.13 -17.05
CA ALA A 660 -17.84 -15.96 -18.42
C ALA A 660 -19.34 -15.58 -18.45
N PRO A 661 -19.77 -14.64 -19.32
CA PRO A 661 -21.19 -14.35 -19.48
C PRO A 661 -21.98 -15.61 -19.83
N SER A 662 -23.17 -15.77 -19.22
CA SER A 662 -24.17 -16.70 -19.74
C SER A 662 -24.70 -16.17 -21.08
N THR A 663 -25.16 -17.08 -21.94
CA THR A 663 -25.75 -16.74 -23.25
C THR A 663 -27.03 -15.91 -23.15
N ASP A 664 -27.69 -15.92 -21.98
CA ASP A 664 -29.05 -15.41 -21.79
C ASP A 664 -29.12 -14.04 -21.07
N SER A 665 -27.97 -13.51 -20.63
CA SER A 665 -27.90 -12.23 -19.91
C SER A 665 -27.39 -11.10 -20.82
N PRO A 666 -28.14 -9.99 -20.99
CA PRO A 666 -27.67 -8.87 -21.81
C PRO A 666 -26.37 -8.29 -21.23
N ALA A 667 -25.42 -7.99 -22.11
CA ALA A 667 -24.11 -7.46 -21.70
C ALA A 667 -24.23 -6.10 -20.99
N VAL A 668 -25.26 -5.32 -21.31
CA VAL A 668 -25.56 -3.98 -20.81
C VAL A 668 -27.08 -3.85 -20.69
N THR A 669 -27.57 -3.30 -19.57
CA THR A 669 -29.00 -3.02 -19.35
C THR A 669 -29.22 -1.51 -19.24
N VAL A 670 -30.12 -0.93 -20.04
CA VAL A 670 -30.45 0.50 -19.97
C VAL A 670 -31.59 0.69 -18.97
N ILE A 671 -31.35 1.42 -17.88
CA ILE A 671 -32.31 1.59 -16.78
C ILE A 671 -33.03 2.94 -16.79
N ALA A 672 -32.50 3.94 -17.51
CA ALA A 672 -33.14 5.24 -17.74
C ALA A 672 -32.81 5.76 -19.14
N THR A 673 -33.73 6.49 -19.77
CA THR A 673 -33.59 7.03 -21.14
C THR A 673 -34.20 8.42 -21.28
N GLY A 674 -33.82 9.14 -22.33
CA GLY A 674 -34.41 10.46 -22.61
C GLY A 674 -33.91 11.55 -21.65
N LEU A 675 -32.77 11.33 -21.01
CA LEU A 675 -32.16 12.29 -20.09
C LEU A 675 -31.55 13.47 -20.86
N PRO A 676 -31.34 14.63 -20.21
CA PRO A 676 -30.66 15.76 -20.82
C PRO A 676 -29.33 15.35 -21.47
N PRO A 677 -28.94 15.88 -22.64
CA PRO A 677 -27.68 15.52 -23.30
C PRO A 677 -26.44 16.07 -22.58
N ASP A 678 -26.60 17.12 -21.76
CA ASP A 678 -25.51 17.70 -20.98
C ASP A 678 -25.03 16.72 -19.90
N ALA A 679 -23.76 16.34 -20.00
CA ALA A 679 -23.16 15.37 -19.09
C ALA A 679 -22.95 15.91 -17.66
N GLY A 680 -23.12 17.22 -17.42
CA GLY A 680 -23.12 17.80 -16.07
C GLY A 680 -24.25 17.24 -15.19
N TYR A 681 -25.38 16.82 -15.79
CA TYR A 681 -26.50 16.21 -15.07
C TYR A 681 -26.17 14.83 -14.48
N ALA A 682 -25.06 14.20 -14.91
CA ALA A 682 -24.52 13.02 -14.25
C ALA A 682 -24.17 13.31 -12.77
N ASN A 683 -23.69 14.52 -12.46
CA ASN A 683 -23.37 14.93 -11.08
C ASN A 683 -24.62 15.08 -10.21
N LEU A 684 -25.77 15.33 -10.85
CA LEU A 684 -27.10 15.44 -10.24
C LEU A 684 -27.92 14.14 -10.38
N THR A 685 -27.24 13.00 -10.55
CA THR A 685 -27.87 11.68 -10.60
C THR A 685 -27.51 10.88 -9.36
N ARG A 686 -28.48 10.21 -8.74
CA ARG A 686 -28.28 9.30 -7.61
C ARG A 686 -28.90 7.95 -7.92
N ILE A 687 -28.25 6.89 -7.44
CA ILE A 687 -28.70 5.51 -7.59
C ILE A 687 -28.91 4.93 -6.20
N LEU A 688 -30.09 4.35 -5.99
CA LEU A 688 -30.49 3.69 -4.76
C LEU A 688 -30.83 2.23 -5.07
N VAL A 689 -30.63 1.35 -4.08
CA VAL A 689 -30.75 -0.11 -4.27
C VAL A 689 -31.75 -0.73 -3.29
N GLY A 690 -32.68 -1.50 -3.84
CA GLY A 690 -33.48 -2.50 -3.16
C GLY A 690 -34.80 -2.05 -2.53
N GLY A 691 -35.82 -2.87 -2.67
CA GLY A 691 -37.08 -2.86 -1.93
C GLY A 691 -38.06 -1.75 -2.26
N PHE A 692 -37.93 -1.01 -3.37
CA PHE A 692 -38.83 0.10 -3.71
C PHE A 692 -40.06 -0.39 -4.47
N LEU A 693 -39.83 -1.17 -5.52
CA LEU A 693 -40.84 -1.64 -6.42
C LEU A 693 -41.71 -2.70 -5.75
N PRO A 694 -43.00 -2.77 -6.12
CA PRO A 694 -43.95 -3.58 -5.41
C PRO A 694 -43.88 -5.09 -5.70
N TYR A 695 -42.77 -5.58 -6.23
CA TYR A 695 -42.52 -6.99 -6.57
C TYR A 695 -41.93 -7.74 -5.37
N ASN A 696 -42.23 -9.04 -5.26
CA ASN A 696 -41.70 -9.91 -4.22
C ASN A 696 -40.59 -10.79 -4.81
N THR A 697 -39.48 -10.16 -5.18
CA THR A 697 -38.33 -10.80 -5.85
C THR A 697 -37.16 -10.99 -4.90
N ALA A 698 -36.32 -12.00 -5.15
CA ALA A 698 -35.08 -12.19 -4.40
C ALA A 698 -33.99 -11.20 -4.84
N SER A 699 -34.06 -10.74 -6.09
CA SER A 699 -33.13 -9.75 -6.63
C SER A 699 -33.51 -8.32 -6.24
N PRO A 700 -32.54 -7.42 -5.99
CA PRO A 700 -32.82 -6.02 -5.74
C PRO A 700 -33.31 -5.32 -7.02
N ASP A 701 -34.11 -4.29 -6.83
CA ASP A 701 -34.41 -3.26 -7.82
C ASP A 701 -33.46 -2.08 -7.68
N TYR A 702 -33.25 -1.37 -8.78
CA TYR A 702 -32.41 -0.18 -8.85
C TYR A 702 -33.28 1.03 -9.15
N LEU A 703 -33.15 2.09 -8.36
CA LEU A 703 -33.87 3.34 -8.54
C LEU A 703 -32.87 4.45 -8.88
N THR A 704 -33.05 5.12 -10.01
CA THR A 704 -32.30 6.30 -10.42
C THR A 704 -33.13 7.57 -10.17
N VAL A 705 -32.52 8.56 -9.55
CA VAL A 705 -33.07 9.92 -9.41
C VAL A 705 -32.15 10.86 -10.19
N THR A 706 -32.64 11.44 -11.28
CA THR A 706 -31.87 12.43 -12.06
C THR A 706 -32.63 13.75 -12.08
N TYR A 707 -32.06 14.80 -11.49
CA TYR A 707 -32.64 16.14 -11.63
C TYR A 707 -32.48 16.59 -13.09
N ILE A 708 -33.58 16.95 -13.75
CA ILE A 708 -33.61 17.35 -15.16
C ILE A 708 -33.86 18.85 -15.34
N SER A 709 -34.32 19.51 -14.28
CA SER A 709 -34.39 20.98 -14.15
C SER A 709 -34.37 21.33 -12.66
N ASP A 710 -34.40 22.62 -12.31
CA ASP A 710 -34.39 23.07 -10.91
C ASP A 710 -35.48 22.40 -10.07
N ASN A 711 -36.71 22.32 -10.61
CA ASN A 711 -37.89 21.83 -9.91
C ASN A 711 -38.44 20.54 -10.51
N ALA A 712 -37.64 19.76 -11.25
CA ALA A 712 -38.11 18.49 -11.80
C ALA A 712 -37.02 17.42 -11.78
N ALA A 713 -37.43 16.18 -11.51
CA ALA A 713 -36.57 15.01 -11.56
C ALA A 713 -37.22 13.89 -12.38
N GLN A 714 -36.40 13.14 -13.11
CA GLN A 714 -36.79 11.86 -13.67
C GLN A 714 -36.49 10.76 -12.64
N LEU A 715 -37.50 9.96 -12.34
CA LEU A 715 -37.39 8.76 -11.52
C LEU A 715 -37.50 7.55 -12.44
N SER A 716 -36.46 6.72 -12.48
CA SER A 716 -36.53 5.44 -13.19
C SER A 716 -36.18 4.28 -12.28
N ALA A 717 -36.92 3.19 -12.36
CA ALA A 717 -36.68 1.98 -11.59
C ALA A 717 -36.60 0.75 -12.49
N TYR A 718 -35.70 -0.16 -12.15
CA TYR A 718 -35.48 -1.42 -12.87
C TYR A 718 -35.42 -2.59 -11.89
N ASN A 719 -36.25 -3.61 -12.09
CA ASN A 719 -36.17 -4.88 -11.36
C ASN A 719 -35.45 -5.92 -12.23
N VAL A 720 -34.39 -6.53 -11.68
CA VAL A 720 -33.54 -7.48 -12.42
C VAL A 720 -34.28 -8.77 -12.80
N GLU A 721 -35.11 -9.29 -11.90
CA GLU A 721 -35.77 -10.58 -12.04
C GLU A 721 -37.00 -10.48 -12.95
N GLU A 722 -37.83 -9.46 -12.75
CA GLU A 722 -39.04 -9.22 -13.54
C GLU A 722 -38.75 -8.53 -14.88
N LYS A 723 -37.54 -7.98 -15.06
CA LYS A 723 -37.15 -7.17 -16.23
C LYS A 723 -38.11 -6.01 -16.51
N VAL A 724 -38.72 -5.46 -15.46
CA VAL A 724 -39.66 -4.34 -15.56
C VAL A 724 -38.92 -3.01 -15.45
N HIS A 725 -39.20 -2.12 -16.40
CA HIS A 725 -38.76 -0.73 -16.40
C HIS A 725 -39.93 0.18 -16.03
N PHE A 726 -39.69 1.07 -15.08
CA PHE A 726 -40.57 2.16 -14.71
C PHE A 726 -39.82 3.47 -14.90
N THR A 727 -40.44 4.47 -15.54
CA THR A 727 -39.87 5.82 -15.67
C THR A 727 -41.00 6.82 -15.56
N ASP A 728 -40.81 7.86 -14.76
CA ASP A 728 -41.75 8.97 -14.59
C ASP A 728 -41.01 10.28 -14.33
N GLU A 729 -41.58 11.39 -14.77
CA GLU A 729 -41.05 12.73 -14.52
C GLU A 729 -41.89 13.43 -13.46
N VAL A 730 -41.27 13.80 -12.35
CA VAL A 730 -41.96 14.40 -11.20
C VAL A 730 -41.60 15.87 -11.07
N GLN A 731 -42.62 16.70 -10.82
CA GLN A 731 -42.44 18.09 -10.43
C GLN A 731 -42.20 18.15 -8.91
N LEU A 732 -41.10 18.77 -8.53
CA LEU A 732 -40.68 18.95 -7.15
C LEU A 732 -41.11 20.33 -6.64
N PRO A 733 -41.54 20.44 -5.38
CA PRO A 733 -42.06 21.70 -4.84
C PRO A 733 -40.97 22.73 -4.55
N LEU A 734 -39.70 22.30 -4.51
CA LEU A 734 -38.54 23.14 -4.24
C LEU A 734 -37.41 22.85 -5.23
N PRO A 735 -36.53 23.85 -5.47
CA PRO A 735 -35.39 23.70 -6.35
C PRO A 735 -34.30 22.83 -5.69
N LEU A 736 -33.93 21.73 -6.34
CA LEU A 736 -32.88 20.77 -5.96
C LEU A 736 -32.90 20.28 -4.49
N TYR A 737 -33.07 18.98 -4.29
CA TYR A 737 -32.92 18.38 -2.96
C TYR A 737 -31.50 17.85 -2.77
N SER A 738 -30.82 18.29 -1.72
CA SER A 738 -29.40 17.94 -1.48
C SER A 738 -29.16 16.48 -1.15
N HIS A 739 -30.16 15.76 -0.62
CA HIS A 739 -30.01 14.36 -0.24
C HIS A 739 -31.10 13.49 -0.89
N SER A 740 -30.69 12.32 -1.37
CA SER A 740 -31.58 11.25 -1.84
C SER A 740 -31.29 10.00 -1.03
N LYS A 741 -32.28 9.48 -0.31
CA LYS A 741 -32.13 8.39 0.66
C LYS A 741 -33.21 7.34 0.43
N ASP A 742 -32.87 6.08 0.68
CA ASP A 742 -33.86 5.04 0.86
C ASP A 742 -34.47 5.13 2.26
N PHE A 743 -35.79 4.98 2.36
CA PHE A 743 -36.51 5.17 3.62
C PHE A 743 -37.56 4.08 3.81
N ARG A 744 -37.52 3.38 4.96
CA ARG A 744 -38.51 2.38 5.36
C ARG A 744 -39.56 3.00 6.29
N PRO A 745 -40.76 3.37 5.79
CA PRO A 745 -41.77 4.07 6.57
C PRO A 745 -42.50 3.19 7.61
N SER A 746 -42.40 1.86 7.51
CA SER A 746 -43.10 0.93 8.42
C SER A 746 -42.31 -0.35 8.65
N SER A 747 -42.53 -0.99 9.80
CA SER A 747 -41.91 -2.27 10.18
C SER A 747 -42.34 -3.46 9.31
N THR A 748 -43.43 -3.31 8.53
CA THR A 748 -43.99 -4.35 7.66
C THR A 748 -43.63 -4.19 6.18
N GLY A 749 -42.98 -3.09 5.76
CA GLY A 749 -43.16 -2.55 4.40
C GLY A 749 -41.92 -2.28 3.54
N LYS A 750 -42.22 -2.08 2.25
CA LYS A 750 -41.34 -1.67 1.15
C LYS A 750 -40.64 -0.33 1.43
N LYS A 751 -39.47 -0.14 0.84
CA LYS A 751 -38.75 1.14 0.86
C LYS A 751 -39.46 2.19 0.00
N SER A 752 -39.24 3.44 0.35
CA SER A 752 -39.66 4.64 -0.36
C SER A 752 -38.44 5.48 -0.69
N LEU A 753 -38.57 6.39 -1.66
CA LEU A 753 -37.57 7.41 -1.95
C LEU A 753 -37.82 8.62 -1.06
N LEU A 754 -36.83 9.03 -0.27
CA LEU A 754 -36.86 10.27 0.49
C LEU A 754 -35.86 11.27 -0.09
N LEU A 755 -36.37 12.41 -0.55
CA LEU A 755 -35.56 13.56 -0.93
C LEU A 755 -35.58 14.58 0.21
N VAL A 756 -34.41 15.08 0.64
CA VAL A 756 -34.31 16.07 1.72
C VAL A 756 -33.55 17.31 1.26
N HIS A 757 -34.17 18.47 1.49
CA HIS A 757 -33.62 19.81 1.29
C HIS A 757 -33.60 20.53 2.63
N ALA A 758 -32.43 21.01 3.05
CA ALA A 758 -32.27 21.78 4.27
C ALA A 758 -31.70 23.15 3.92
N GLU A 759 -32.32 24.22 4.38
CA GLU A 759 -31.85 25.58 4.10
C GLU A 759 -32.05 26.52 5.29
N ARG A 760 -31.18 27.52 5.36
CA ARG A 760 -31.28 28.58 6.37
C ARG A 760 -32.33 29.60 5.92
N THR A 761 -33.26 29.92 6.81
CA THR A 761 -34.24 30.99 6.59
C THR A 761 -33.64 32.36 6.94
N ALA A 762 -34.29 33.43 6.49
CA ALA A 762 -33.86 34.81 6.75
C ALA A 762 -33.73 35.13 8.26
N ASP A 763 -34.51 34.46 9.11
CA ASP A 763 -34.54 34.64 10.56
C ASP A 763 -33.53 33.76 11.31
N SER A 764 -32.53 33.19 10.60
CA SER A 764 -31.54 32.26 11.15
C SER A 764 -32.10 30.93 11.68
N LYS A 765 -33.31 30.55 11.27
CA LYS A 765 -33.84 29.20 11.53
C LYS A 765 -33.38 28.23 10.45
N LEU A 766 -33.40 26.94 10.78
CA LEU A 766 -33.20 25.88 9.81
C LEU A 766 -34.56 25.36 9.33
N SER A 767 -34.81 25.46 8.03
CA SER A 767 -35.95 24.89 7.32
C SER A 767 -35.54 23.56 6.71
N VAL A 768 -36.29 22.50 7.01
CA VAL A 768 -36.09 21.16 6.46
C VAL A 768 -37.35 20.75 5.70
N ASN A 769 -37.16 20.46 4.42
CA ASN A 769 -38.19 20.02 3.50
C ASN A 769 -37.88 18.61 3.05
N MET A 770 -38.86 17.73 3.16
CA MET A 770 -38.74 16.33 2.77
C MET A 770 -39.82 16.00 1.76
N TRP A 771 -39.46 15.31 0.71
CA TRP A 771 -40.39 14.79 -0.29
C TRP A 771 -40.24 13.28 -0.36
N GLU A 772 -41.31 12.56 -0.04
CA GLU A 772 -41.33 11.11 -0.01
C GLU A 772 -42.13 10.58 -1.20
N ALA A 773 -41.56 9.66 -1.97
CA ALA A 773 -42.23 8.93 -3.03
C ALA A 773 -42.34 7.44 -2.70
N ARG A 774 -43.58 6.95 -2.70
CA ARG A 774 -43.94 5.54 -2.53
C ARG A 774 -44.40 4.95 -3.85
N PHE A 775 -43.97 3.72 -4.13
CA PHE A 775 -44.30 3.01 -5.34
C PHE A 775 -45.37 1.95 -5.07
N SER A 776 -46.44 1.94 -5.87
CA SER A 776 -47.59 1.05 -5.73
C SER A 776 -47.99 0.46 -7.10
N LEU A 777 -48.70 -0.67 -7.14
CA LEU A 777 -49.22 -1.23 -8.40
C LEU A 777 -50.59 -0.66 -8.73
N LEU A 778 -50.80 -0.31 -10.00
CA LEU A 778 -52.15 -0.11 -10.53
C LEU A 778 -52.91 -1.43 -10.57
N ARG A 779 -54.21 -1.39 -10.24
CA ARG A 779 -55.11 -2.56 -10.26
C ARG A 779 -55.53 -3.01 -11.67
N ASN A 780 -54.92 -2.46 -12.71
CA ASN A 780 -55.32 -2.59 -14.11
C ASN A 780 -54.56 -3.76 -14.76
N ALA A 781 -55.04 -4.24 -15.92
CA ALA A 781 -54.50 -5.39 -16.66
C ALA A 781 -53.00 -5.30 -17.05
N GLU A 782 -52.35 -4.15 -16.90
CA GLU A 782 -50.91 -3.95 -17.22
C GLU A 782 -49.95 -4.05 -16.03
N ALA A 783 -50.44 -4.13 -14.77
CA ALA A 783 -49.61 -4.27 -13.56
C ALA A 783 -48.37 -3.36 -13.47
N LYS A 784 -48.44 -2.13 -13.99
CA LYS A 784 -47.32 -1.17 -13.95
C LYS A 784 -47.25 -0.45 -12.60
N PRO A 785 -46.04 -0.18 -12.07
CA PRO A 785 -45.86 0.66 -10.88
C PRO A 785 -46.33 2.10 -11.13
N THR A 786 -46.81 2.75 -10.07
CA THR A 786 -47.17 4.18 -9.99
C THR A 786 -46.57 4.83 -8.77
N ILE A 787 -46.36 6.15 -8.84
CA ILE A 787 -45.86 6.95 -7.72
C ILE A 787 -47.03 7.62 -7.00
N SER A 788 -47.05 7.47 -5.68
CA SER A 788 -47.76 8.38 -4.77
C SER A 788 -46.72 9.15 -3.97
N SER A 789 -46.80 10.48 -3.95
CA SER A 789 -45.84 11.32 -3.24
C SER A 789 -46.49 12.20 -2.17
N GLN A 790 -45.69 12.59 -1.18
CA GLN A 790 -46.08 13.49 -0.11
C GLN A 790 -44.93 14.43 0.25
N THR A 791 -45.25 15.70 0.51
CA THR A 791 -44.29 16.71 0.95
C THR A 791 -44.46 17.01 2.43
N PHE A 792 -43.35 17.15 3.14
CA PHE A 792 -43.28 17.54 4.53
C PHE A 792 -42.36 18.75 4.68
N HIS A 793 -42.78 19.72 5.51
CA HIS A 793 -42.02 20.94 5.79
C HIS A 793 -41.98 21.18 7.30
N ARG A 794 -40.79 21.46 7.83
CA ARG A 794 -40.55 21.77 9.25
C ARG A 794 -39.50 22.86 9.38
N GLU A 795 -39.76 23.84 10.23
CA GLU A 795 -38.77 24.84 10.64
C GLU A 795 -38.47 24.69 12.13
N PHE A 796 -37.21 24.88 12.50
CA PHE A 796 -36.81 24.90 13.90
C PHE A 796 -35.63 25.84 14.16
N ASP A 797 -35.59 26.37 15.39
CA ASP A 797 -34.49 27.21 15.84
C ASP A 797 -33.23 26.33 16.04
N ALA A 798 -32.15 26.74 15.38
CA ALA A 798 -30.83 26.15 15.51
C ALA A 798 -29.84 27.27 15.85
N ASP A 799 -29.07 27.09 16.92
CA ASP A 799 -28.00 28.03 17.29
C ASP A 799 -26.84 27.80 16.31
N ILE A 800 -26.75 28.67 15.30
CA ILE A 800 -25.74 28.59 14.23
C ILE A 800 -24.83 29.81 14.40
N ASP A 801 -23.80 29.67 15.24
CA ASP A 801 -22.87 30.76 15.54
C ASP A 801 -21.90 31.09 14.38
N ASN A 802 -21.88 30.29 13.29
CA ASN A 802 -20.92 30.40 12.19
C ASN A 802 -21.57 30.79 10.83
N PRO A 803 -21.11 31.85 10.13
CA PRO A 803 -21.76 32.39 8.92
C PRO A 803 -21.47 31.66 7.58
N VAL A 804 -20.90 30.44 7.57
CA VAL A 804 -20.61 29.75 6.30
C VAL A 804 -21.87 29.12 5.70
N ALA A 805 -22.58 29.92 4.86
CA ALA A 805 -23.44 29.59 3.71
C ALA A 805 -24.60 28.54 3.85
N PRO A 806 -25.67 28.62 3.02
CA PRO A 806 -26.90 27.84 3.21
C PRO A 806 -26.74 26.38 2.72
N SER A 807 -27.36 25.43 3.43
CA SER A 807 -27.57 23.98 3.13
C SER A 807 -26.60 22.92 3.68
N ASP A 808 -25.58 23.27 4.47
CA ASP A 808 -24.50 22.34 4.84
C ASP A 808 -24.76 21.51 6.10
N TYR A 809 -25.73 20.60 6.04
CA TYR A 809 -26.12 19.75 7.19
C TYR A 809 -26.09 18.27 6.80
N PRO A 810 -25.47 17.37 7.60
CA PRO A 810 -25.59 15.95 7.36
C PRO A 810 -27.01 15.47 7.70
N VAL A 811 -27.58 14.71 6.77
CA VAL A 811 -28.90 14.07 6.90
C VAL A 811 -28.74 12.57 6.79
N LEU A 812 -29.05 11.87 7.87
CA LEU A 812 -28.93 10.41 7.95
C LEU A 812 -30.30 9.75 8.05
N VAL A 813 -30.43 8.52 7.56
CA VAL A 813 -31.65 7.71 7.60
C VAL A 813 -31.37 6.32 8.14
N GLY A 814 -32.17 5.85 9.08
CA GLY A 814 -32.09 4.48 9.58
C GLY A 814 -32.97 4.24 10.80
N ASP A 815 -33.06 2.99 11.27
CA ASP A 815 -33.83 2.61 12.46
C ASP A 815 -33.14 3.05 13.77
N VAL A 816 -33.08 4.36 13.98
CA VAL A 816 -32.42 5.00 15.13
C VAL A 816 -33.03 4.52 16.44
N LEU A 817 -34.35 4.36 16.49
CA LEU A 817 -35.09 3.96 17.71
C LEU A 817 -35.14 2.45 17.93
N GLY A 818 -34.77 1.63 16.93
CA GLY A 818 -34.83 0.17 16.99
C GLY A 818 -36.27 -0.37 16.98
N CYS A 819 -37.16 0.31 16.25
CA CYS A 819 -38.59 0.02 16.14
C CYS A 819 -38.99 -0.67 14.82
N GLY A 820 -38.03 -0.94 13.94
CA GLY A 820 -38.22 -1.62 12.65
C GLY A 820 -38.62 -0.70 11.49
N SER A 821 -38.85 0.59 11.75
CA SER A 821 -39.02 1.64 10.73
C SER A 821 -37.87 2.63 10.80
N ASP A 822 -37.56 3.29 9.70
CA ASP A 822 -36.50 4.29 9.64
C ASP A 822 -36.95 5.65 10.22
N GLN A 823 -35.97 6.40 10.71
CA GLN A 823 -36.08 7.80 11.10
C GLN A 823 -35.03 8.62 10.36
N VAL A 824 -35.30 9.92 10.26
CA VAL A 824 -34.39 10.90 9.64
C VAL A 824 -33.69 11.69 10.75
N VAL A 825 -32.36 11.71 10.74
CA VAL A 825 -31.54 12.50 11.64
C VAL A 825 -30.98 13.69 10.90
N VAL A 826 -31.21 14.90 11.42
CA VAL A 826 -30.58 16.13 10.91
C VAL A 826 -29.67 16.67 12.02
N VAL A 827 -28.39 16.88 11.69
CA VAL A 827 -27.42 17.48 12.61
C VAL A 827 -27.12 18.90 12.15
N CYS A 828 -27.19 19.88 13.04
CA CYS A 828 -26.91 21.28 12.73
C CYS A 828 -26.14 21.98 13.85
N GLY A 829 -25.57 23.15 13.56
CA GLY A 829 -24.69 23.87 14.49
C GLY A 829 -23.21 23.57 14.24
N ASP A 830 -22.34 24.12 15.08
CA ASP A 830 -20.90 23.85 15.03
C ASP A 830 -20.59 22.44 15.54
N PHE A 831 -19.47 21.87 15.08
CA PHE A 831 -18.98 20.54 15.49
C PHE A 831 -18.78 20.43 17.00
N THR A 832 -18.49 21.55 17.68
CA THR A 832 -18.35 21.60 19.13
C THR A 832 -19.67 21.77 19.89
N ALA A 833 -20.75 22.21 19.23
CA ALA A 833 -22.05 22.44 19.86
C ALA A 833 -23.23 22.05 18.95
N PRO A 834 -23.33 20.79 18.48
CA PRO A 834 -24.35 20.42 17.53
C PRO A 834 -25.73 20.23 18.18
N THR A 835 -26.77 20.52 17.43
CA THR A 835 -28.16 20.14 17.70
C THR A 835 -28.54 18.99 16.78
N LEU A 836 -29.00 17.88 17.35
CA LEU A 836 -29.52 16.72 16.63
C LEU A 836 -31.04 16.74 16.68
N ARG A 837 -31.68 16.53 15.53
CA ARG A 837 -33.14 16.43 15.37
C ARG A 837 -33.51 15.09 14.76
N LEU A 838 -34.53 14.45 15.34
CA LEU A 838 -35.06 13.19 14.83
C LEU A 838 -36.47 13.39 14.26
N PHE A 839 -36.71 12.87 13.06
CA PHE A 839 -38.02 12.85 12.41
C PHE A 839 -38.42 11.41 12.09
N GLY A 840 -39.72 11.11 12.13
CA GLY A 840 -40.23 9.80 11.75
C GLY A 840 -41.73 9.82 11.48
N HIS A 841 -42.24 8.71 10.98
CA HIS A 841 -43.68 8.56 10.72
C HIS A 841 -44.45 8.30 11.99
N ILE A 842 -45.60 8.95 12.08
CA ILE A 842 -46.54 8.80 13.18
C ILE A 842 -47.87 8.29 12.63
N SER A 843 -48.47 7.31 13.31
CA SER A 843 -49.80 6.80 12.95
C SER A 843 -50.87 7.78 13.43
N ALA A 844 -51.72 8.27 12.54
CA ALA A 844 -52.94 8.96 12.94
C ALA A 844 -53.86 7.95 13.65
N SER A 845 -54.34 8.29 14.85
CA SER A 845 -55.28 7.46 15.60
C SER A 845 -56.59 7.29 14.83
N GLY A 846 -56.70 6.21 14.06
CA GLY A 846 -57.87 5.84 13.27
C GLY A 846 -58.12 4.34 13.30
N ALA A 847 -59.39 3.95 13.36
CA ALA A 847 -59.87 2.59 13.62
C ALA A 847 -59.25 1.50 12.71
N GLN A 848 -59.12 0.30 13.28
CA GLN A 848 -58.56 -0.91 12.67
C GLN A 848 -59.02 -1.12 11.20
N GLY A 849 -58.06 -1.26 10.29
CA GLY A 849 -58.27 -1.95 9.01
C GLY A 849 -58.12 -1.13 7.71
N GLN A 850 -57.69 0.12 7.75
CA GLN A 850 -57.24 0.86 6.55
C GLN A 850 -55.82 1.39 6.77
N GLU A 851 -54.99 1.42 5.71
CA GLU A 851 -53.69 2.11 5.71
C GLU A 851 -53.91 3.55 6.22
N THR A 852 -53.58 3.76 7.49
CA THR A 852 -53.76 5.04 8.17
C THR A 852 -52.81 6.04 7.53
N ASN A 853 -53.29 7.23 7.19
CA ASN A 853 -52.46 8.37 6.77
C ASN A 853 -51.33 8.61 7.79
N THR A 854 -50.15 8.07 7.52
CA THR A 854 -48.94 8.34 8.30
C THR A 854 -48.43 9.71 7.91
N THR A 855 -48.15 10.57 8.89
CA THR A 855 -47.48 11.86 8.63
C THR A 855 -46.10 11.85 9.24
N MET A 856 -45.13 12.52 8.61
CA MET A 856 -43.80 12.67 9.21
C MET A 856 -43.81 13.81 10.22
N ALA A 857 -43.30 13.56 11.43
CA ALA A 857 -43.27 14.53 12.52
C ALA A 857 -41.91 14.52 13.24
N THR A 858 -41.63 15.61 13.97
CA THR A 858 -40.48 15.71 14.86
C THR A 858 -40.70 14.80 16.06
N LEU A 859 -39.78 13.86 16.29
CA LEU A 859 -39.84 12.91 17.40
C LEU A 859 -38.99 13.35 18.60
N GLY A 860 -38.01 14.23 18.39
CA GLY A 860 -37.22 14.78 19.48
C GLY A 860 -36.05 15.67 19.06
N ARG A 861 -35.39 16.23 20.07
CA ARG A 861 -34.28 17.17 19.98
C ARG A 861 -33.24 16.88 21.05
N SER A 862 -31.98 16.94 20.67
CA SER A 862 -30.88 17.01 21.63
C SER A 862 -29.91 18.12 21.25
N LYS A 863 -29.70 19.08 22.16
CA LYS A 863 -28.62 20.06 22.04
C LYS A 863 -27.41 19.53 22.81
N MET A 864 -26.28 19.43 22.12
CA MET A 864 -25.05 18.85 22.65
C MET A 864 -23.98 19.92 22.75
N SER A 865 -23.03 19.71 23.68
CA SER A 865 -21.81 20.50 23.79
C SER A 865 -20.65 19.53 24.00
N SER A 866 -19.65 19.60 23.12
CA SER A 866 -18.40 18.86 23.25
C SER A 866 -17.32 19.76 23.85
N PRO A 867 -16.49 19.25 24.78
CA PRO A 867 -15.39 20.02 25.36
C PRO A 867 -14.15 20.14 24.46
N CYS A 868 -14.28 19.93 23.13
CA CYS A 868 -13.12 19.91 22.24
C CYS A 868 -12.49 21.29 22.11
N ASP A 869 -11.36 21.51 22.78
CA ASP A 869 -10.60 22.77 22.69
C ASP A 869 -9.71 22.85 21.43
N LEU A 870 -9.69 21.81 20.59
CA LEU A 870 -8.87 21.76 19.37
C LEU A 870 -9.60 22.41 18.18
N ARG A 871 -8.87 23.19 17.39
CA ARG A 871 -9.43 23.87 16.20
C ARG A 871 -9.76 22.85 15.12
N LEU A 872 -10.99 22.88 14.61
CA LEU A 872 -11.40 22.09 13.44
C LEU A 872 -10.52 22.43 12.22
N VAL A 873 -9.98 21.40 11.57
CA VAL A 873 -9.22 21.51 10.32
C VAL A 873 -10.09 21.10 9.14
N ARG A 874 -10.82 19.98 9.26
CA ARG A 874 -11.83 19.56 8.30
C ARG A 874 -12.76 18.49 8.89
N PRO A 875 -14.07 18.55 8.63
CA PRO A 875 -14.95 17.40 8.82
C PRO A 875 -14.61 16.30 7.81
N TYR A 876 -14.89 15.04 8.17
CA TYR A 876 -14.82 13.92 7.22
C TYR A 876 -16.18 13.30 6.97
N MET A 877 -16.81 12.80 8.02
CA MET A 877 -17.97 11.91 7.89
C MET A 877 -18.90 12.03 9.09
N THR A 878 -20.20 11.93 8.85
CA THR A 878 -21.23 11.70 9.87
C THR A 878 -21.96 10.40 9.52
N ALA A 879 -22.14 9.50 10.47
CA ALA A 879 -22.63 8.14 10.21
C ALA A 879 -23.57 7.63 11.31
N LEU A 880 -24.44 6.68 10.96
CA LEU A 880 -25.16 5.87 11.94
C LEU A 880 -24.35 4.62 12.28
N ILE A 881 -24.18 4.35 13.58
CA ILE A 881 -23.50 3.15 14.09
C ILE A 881 -24.39 2.37 15.05
N ALA A 882 -24.20 1.06 15.12
CA ALA A 882 -24.95 0.22 16.03
C ALA A 882 -24.68 0.58 17.49
N ASN A 883 -25.72 0.52 18.33
CA ASN A 883 -25.57 0.65 19.77
C ASN A 883 -25.05 -0.66 20.39
N GLN A 884 -23.86 -0.63 21.00
CA GLN A 884 -23.27 -1.81 21.65
C GLN A 884 -24.17 -2.28 22.81
N GLY A 885 -24.86 -3.41 22.65
CA GLY A 885 -25.68 -4.04 23.69
C GLY A 885 -27.18 -3.71 23.68
N GLY A 886 -27.74 -3.13 22.61
CA GLY A 886 -29.17 -2.86 22.48
C GLY A 886 -29.65 -2.69 21.02
N SER A 887 -30.96 -2.50 20.81
CA SER A 887 -31.53 -2.23 19.48
C SER A 887 -31.28 -0.77 19.04
N GLY A 888 -31.31 -0.51 17.73
CA GLY A 888 -31.18 0.82 17.09
C GLY A 888 -29.78 1.44 17.13
N LEU A 889 -29.68 2.76 16.87
CA LEU A 889 -28.45 3.39 16.35
C LEU A 889 -28.01 4.63 17.15
N ASN A 890 -26.70 4.83 17.20
CA ASN A 890 -26.03 6.06 17.66
C ASN A 890 -25.56 6.88 16.44
N VAL A 891 -25.15 8.13 16.68
CA VAL A 891 -24.57 8.99 15.64
C VAL A 891 -23.08 9.14 15.91
N LEU A 892 -22.25 8.95 14.90
CA LEU A 892 -20.80 9.16 14.94
C LEU A 892 -20.42 10.30 14.00
N GLN A 893 -19.62 11.25 14.49
CA GLN A 893 -18.93 12.23 13.66
C GLN A 893 -17.42 12.04 13.76
N ILE A 894 -16.76 12.09 12.60
CA ILE A 894 -15.31 11.97 12.46
C ILE A 894 -14.78 13.23 11.79
N SER A 895 -13.74 13.83 12.38
CA SER A 895 -13.12 15.05 11.89
C SER A 895 -11.62 15.09 12.20
N GLN A 896 -10.90 15.96 11.49
CA GLN A 896 -9.53 16.30 11.82
C GLN A 896 -9.48 17.66 12.53
N HIS A 897 -8.72 17.72 13.61
CA HIS A 897 -8.47 18.93 14.38
C HIS A 897 -6.96 19.21 14.50
N ALA A 898 -6.62 20.43 14.91
CA ALA A 898 -5.24 20.84 15.16
C ALA A 898 -5.10 21.51 16.53
N SER A 899 -3.99 21.21 17.20
CA SER A 899 -3.55 21.97 18.37
C SER A 899 -2.99 23.34 17.97
N PRO A 900 -2.80 24.27 18.92
CA PRO A 900 -2.07 25.51 18.68
C PRO A 900 -0.63 25.31 18.17
N SER A 901 0.02 24.18 18.51
CA SER A 901 1.36 23.81 18.02
C SER A 901 1.35 23.31 16.56
N GLY A 902 0.18 23.05 15.99
CA GLY A 902 0.03 22.55 14.62
C GLY A 902 -0.11 21.04 14.49
N ASP A 903 0.11 20.26 15.57
CA ASP A 903 -0.12 18.80 15.60
C ASP A 903 -1.57 18.49 15.22
N LYS A 904 -1.76 17.44 14.41
CA LYS A 904 -3.07 16.98 13.94
C LYS A 904 -3.60 15.85 14.79
N TYR A 905 -4.91 15.83 14.95
CA TYR A 905 -5.64 14.83 15.70
C TYR A 905 -6.88 14.40 14.91
N MET A 906 -7.18 13.11 14.95
CA MET A 906 -8.48 12.57 14.55
C MET A 906 -9.39 12.62 15.78
N VAL A 907 -10.57 13.22 15.63
CA VAL A 907 -11.56 13.35 16.71
C VAL A 907 -12.80 12.56 16.34
N PHE A 908 -13.24 11.73 17.29
CA PHE A 908 -14.45 10.92 17.20
C PHE A 908 -15.47 11.44 18.21
N HIS A 909 -16.60 11.94 17.72
CA HIS A 909 -17.75 12.30 18.56
C HIS A 909 -18.86 11.27 18.39
N THR A 910 -19.13 10.51 19.45
CA THR A 910 -20.22 9.54 19.48
C THR A 910 -21.37 10.08 20.32
N TYR A 911 -22.50 10.37 19.67
CA TYR A 911 -23.75 10.76 20.32
C TYR A 911 -24.54 9.51 20.66
N MET A 912 -24.54 9.18 21.94
CA MET A 912 -25.15 7.95 22.46
C MET A 912 -26.66 8.17 22.65
N ARG A 913 -27.45 7.23 22.14
CA ARG A 913 -28.89 7.25 22.32
C ARG A 913 -29.25 7.00 23.78
N ALA A 914 -30.23 7.74 24.29
CA ALA A 914 -30.77 7.53 25.63
C ALA A 914 -31.40 6.13 25.75
N SER A 915 -31.24 5.49 26.91
CA SER A 915 -31.82 4.16 27.17
C SER A 915 -33.36 4.17 27.16
N SER A 916 -33.96 5.31 27.54
CA SER A 916 -35.40 5.53 27.65
C SER A 916 -36.13 5.57 26.31
N THR A 917 -35.44 5.65 25.17
CA THR A 917 -36.04 5.86 23.84
C THR A 917 -36.00 4.61 22.95
N SER A 918 -35.80 3.42 23.54
CA SER A 918 -35.66 2.15 22.82
C SER A 918 -36.96 1.38 22.63
N GLY A 919 -37.17 0.81 21.45
CA GLY A 919 -38.26 -0.14 21.16
C GLY A 919 -39.64 0.39 21.56
N ASN A 920 -40.38 -0.36 22.39
CA ASN A 920 -41.72 0.00 22.86
C ASN A 920 -41.77 1.25 23.78
N ASN A 921 -40.62 1.76 24.23
CA ASN A 921 -40.51 2.98 25.05
C ASN A 921 -40.14 4.23 24.22
N ALA A 922 -40.07 4.11 22.89
CA ALA A 922 -39.82 5.25 22.01
C ALA A 922 -40.84 6.39 22.26
N PRO A 923 -40.41 7.66 22.16
CA PRO A 923 -41.27 8.80 22.50
C PRO A 923 -42.55 8.81 21.66
N ASN A 924 -43.69 8.92 22.35
CA ASN A 924 -44.97 9.17 21.69
C ASN A 924 -44.99 10.60 21.11
N VAL A 925 -45.64 10.69 19.97
CA VAL A 925 -45.84 11.78 18.99
C VAL A 925 -45.99 13.23 19.51
N GLU A 926 -46.20 13.45 20.81
CA GLU A 926 -46.59 14.75 21.35
C GLU A 926 -45.45 15.58 21.96
N ASN A 927 -44.24 15.02 22.17
CA ASN A 927 -43.13 15.74 22.78
C ASN A 927 -41.98 16.04 21.80
N GLN A 928 -42.06 17.18 21.11
CA GLN A 928 -41.02 17.65 20.17
C GLN A 928 -39.67 17.95 20.84
N ASP A 929 -39.66 18.07 22.17
CA ASP A 929 -38.47 18.30 23.00
C ASP A 929 -38.01 17.01 23.72
N ALA A 930 -38.49 15.84 23.30
CA ALA A 930 -37.98 14.58 23.81
C ALA A 930 -36.47 14.47 23.56
N ILE A 931 -35.72 14.17 24.61
CA ILE A 931 -34.28 13.96 24.54
C ILE A 931 -34.03 12.57 23.96
N ILE A 932 -33.51 12.52 22.73
CA ILE A 932 -33.21 11.26 22.02
C ILE A 932 -31.80 10.78 22.36
N TRP A 933 -30.85 11.71 22.34
CA TRP A 933 -29.46 11.52 22.76
C TRP A 933 -29.21 12.38 24.00
N ASP A 934 -28.65 11.81 25.05
CA ASP A 934 -28.40 12.51 26.32
C ASP A 934 -26.90 12.65 26.63
N THR A 935 -26.05 11.96 25.87
CA THR A 935 -24.63 11.84 26.13
C THR A 935 -23.84 11.97 24.83
N VAL A 936 -22.80 12.81 24.83
CA VAL A 936 -21.75 12.84 23.81
C VAL A 936 -20.45 12.31 24.41
N LYS A 937 -19.77 11.43 23.68
CA LYS A 937 -18.44 10.92 24.00
C LYS A 937 -17.44 11.40 22.98
N GLU A 938 -16.36 11.99 23.45
CA GLU A 938 -15.26 12.49 22.64
C GLU A 938 -14.02 11.62 22.84
N VAL A 939 -13.41 11.22 21.73
CA VAL A 939 -12.09 10.60 21.74
C VAL A 939 -11.20 11.30 20.73
N THR A 940 -10.01 11.68 21.19
CA THR A 940 -9.00 12.35 20.38
C THR A 940 -7.81 11.41 20.22
N VAL A 941 -7.46 11.09 18.98
CA VAL A 941 -6.31 10.25 18.63
C VAL A 941 -5.30 11.12 17.88
N LYS A 942 -4.03 11.15 18.33
CA LYS A 942 -2.98 11.87 17.61
C LYS A 942 -2.80 11.28 16.21
N ASP A 943 -2.91 12.12 15.19
CA ASP A 943 -2.74 11.71 13.80
C ASP A 943 -1.30 11.99 13.38
N THR A 944 -0.41 11.03 13.61
CA THR A 944 1.03 11.19 13.34
C THR A 944 1.33 11.34 11.84
N LEU A 945 0.54 10.68 10.98
CA LEU A 945 0.69 10.79 9.53
C LEU A 945 0.31 12.19 9.05
N ALA A 946 -0.85 12.70 9.50
CA ALA A 946 -1.26 14.06 9.14
C ALA A 946 -0.43 15.16 9.82
N SER A 947 0.25 14.85 10.94
CA SER A 947 1.18 15.76 11.61
C SER A 947 2.56 15.79 10.95
N SER A 948 2.80 14.97 9.93
CA SER A 948 4.07 14.95 9.19
C SER A 948 4.38 16.30 8.57
N LYS A 949 5.66 16.68 8.59
CA LYS A 949 6.15 17.91 7.94
C LYS A 949 6.02 17.86 6.41
N SER A 950 5.95 16.66 5.81
CA SER A 950 5.84 16.49 4.35
C SER A 950 4.45 16.85 3.82
N GLY A 951 3.41 16.78 4.66
CA GLY A 951 2.04 17.13 4.27
C GLY A 951 1.38 16.18 3.27
N GLN A 952 1.98 15.02 2.96
CA GLN A 952 1.54 14.10 1.88
C GLN A 952 0.49 13.07 2.33
N TYR A 953 -0.39 13.45 3.27
CA TYR A 953 -1.46 12.61 3.81
C TYR A 953 -2.84 13.06 3.32
N PHE A 954 -3.64 12.12 2.84
CA PHE A 954 -4.98 12.41 2.35
C PHE A 954 -5.99 11.30 2.67
N HIS A 955 -7.10 11.63 3.34
CA HIS A 955 -8.19 10.68 3.64
C HIS A 955 -8.98 10.35 2.38
N ILE A 956 -9.33 9.06 2.17
CA ILE A 956 -10.15 8.65 1.02
C ILE A 956 -11.53 8.15 1.46
N LYS A 957 -11.60 7.17 2.38
CA LYS A 957 -12.86 6.55 2.79
C LYS A 957 -12.78 5.89 4.17
N PHE A 958 -13.89 5.89 4.89
CA PHE A 958 -14.08 5.03 6.07
C PHE A 958 -14.99 3.84 5.74
N ILE A 959 -14.59 2.67 6.22
CA ILE A 959 -15.32 1.40 6.07
C ILE A 959 -15.61 0.86 7.46
N GLN A 960 -16.85 0.45 7.71
CA GLN A 960 -17.19 -0.21 8.96
C GLN A 960 -16.54 -1.61 8.96
N THR A 961 -16.06 -2.06 10.10
CA THR A 961 -15.43 -3.37 10.20
C THR A 961 -15.76 -4.03 11.53
N THR A 962 -15.44 -5.31 11.64
CA THR A 962 -15.48 -6.08 12.87
C THR A 962 -14.10 -6.59 13.26
N TYR A 963 -13.89 -6.67 14.56
CA TYR A 963 -12.60 -6.93 15.17
C TYR A 963 -12.77 -7.80 16.41
N ASP A 964 -11.77 -8.61 16.77
CA ASP A 964 -11.75 -9.40 18.00
C ASP A 964 -10.59 -9.04 18.92
N ILE A 965 -10.90 -8.82 20.21
CA ILE A 965 -9.88 -8.72 21.25
C ILE A 965 -9.60 -10.13 21.80
N GLN A 966 -8.42 -10.67 21.50
CA GLN A 966 -7.94 -11.95 22.05
C GLN A 966 -8.87 -13.16 21.76
N ASN A 967 -9.52 -13.19 20.60
CA ASN A 967 -10.40 -14.28 20.14
C ASN A 967 -11.60 -14.58 21.07
N LYS A 968 -12.19 -13.54 21.69
CA LYS A 968 -13.20 -13.68 22.74
C LYS A 968 -14.42 -12.77 22.60
N THR A 969 -14.34 -11.66 21.87
CA THR A 969 -15.46 -10.72 21.75
C THR A 969 -15.37 -9.95 20.43
N ARG A 970 -16.32 -10.20 19.51
CA ARG A 970 -16.49 -9.43 18.28
C ARG A 970 -17.00 -8.03 18.60
N LEU A 971 -16.23 -7.02 18.23
CA LEU A 971 -16.53 -5.60 18.39
C LEU A 971 -16.58 -4.91 17.02
N HIS A 972 -17.08 -3.68 17.00
CA HIS A 972 -17.08 -2.84 15.81
C HIS A 972 -15.82 -1.97 15.76
N GLY A 973 -15.23 -1.87 14.56
CA GLY A 973 -14.13 -0.98 14.25
C GLY A 973 -14.43 -0.16 13.01
N ILE A 974 -13.49 0.72 12.68
CA ILE A 974 -13.52 1.58 11.51
C ILE A 974 -12.17 1.44 10.83
N LEU A 975 -12.19 0.98 9.59
CA LEU A 975 -11.02 0.96 8.72
C LEU A 975 -11.01 2.25 7.90
N GLU A 976 -9.99 3.06 8.08
CA GLU A 976 -9.73 4.19 7.19
C GLU A 976 -8.85 3.73 6.03
N VAL A 977 -9.29 4.03 4.81
CA VAL A 977 -8.48 4.00 3.61
C VAL A 977 -7.99 5.41 3.30
N PHE A 978 -6.69 5.56 3.14
CA PHE A 978 -6.04 6.85 2.91
C PHE A 978 -4.99 6.76 1.79
N SER A 979 -4.51 7.92 1.39
CA SER A 979 -3.38 8.13 0.50
C SER A 979 -2.19 8.64 1.30
N TRP A 980 -1.04 8.04 1.06
CA TRP A 980 0.25 8.47 1.59
C TRP A 980 1.23 8.57 0.43
N TYR A 981 1.65 9.79 0.09
CA TYR A 981 2.40 10.08 -1.14
C TYR A 981 1.71 9.56 -2.42
N GLY A 982 0.38 9.49 -2.49
CA GLY A 982 -0.33 8.96 -3.67
C GLY A 982 -0.38 7.43 -3.75
N VAL A 983 0.08 6.73 -2.70
CA VAL A 983 -0.05 5.29 -2.53
C VAL A 983 -1.17 4.98 -1.53
N LEU A 984 -1.94 3.91 -1.76
CA LEU A 984 -3.00 3.50 -0.85
C LEU A 984 -2.42 2.99 0.48
N GLY A 985 -3.04 3.38 1.59
CA GLY A 985 -2.76 2.88 2.93
C GLY A 985 -4.04 2.61 3.70
N VAL A 986 -3.94 1.83 4.77
CA VAL A 986 -5.07 1.53 5.67
C VAL A 986 -4.69 1.67 7.13
N ARG A 987 -5.64 2.09 7.96
CA ARG A 987 -5.50 2.09 9.41
C ARG A 987 -6.79 1.70 10.11
N LEU A 988 -6.66 0.92 11.18
CA LEU A 988 -7.76 0.42 11.98
C LEU A 988 -7.91 1.25 13.25
N PHE A 989 -9.07 1.88 13.40
CA PHE A 989 -9.55 2.42 14.66
C PHE A 989 -10.59 1.48 15.25
N ALA A 990 -10.34 0.96 16.45
CA ALA A 990 -11.32 0.06 17.10
C ALA A 990 -11.78 0.64 18.41
N ALA A 991 -13.10 0.62 18.63
CA ALA A 991 -13.68 0.90 19.94
C ALA A 991 -13.53 -0.33 20.85
N GLY A 992 -13.43 -0.09 22.15
CA GLY A 992 -13.56 -1.12 23.17
C GLY A 992 -15.01 -1.56 23.35
N LYS A 993 -15.27 -2.26 24.46
CA LYS A 993 -16.62 -2.79 24.76
C LYS A 993 -17.68 -1.69 24.91
N ALA A 994 -17.28 -0.46 25.20
CA ALA A 994 -18.20 0.65 25.38
C ALA A 994 -18.72 1.22 24.04
N GLY A 995 -18.04 0.93 22.91
CA GLY A 995 -18.51 1.28 21.57
C GLY A 995 -18.22 2.71 21.11
N TRP A 996 -17.45 3.48 21.88
CA TRP A 996 -17.10 4.87 21.56
C TRP A 996 -15.62 5.22 21.84
N ASP A 997 -14.91 4.37 22.59
CA ASP A 997 -13.53 4.52 23.05
C ASP A 997 -12.52 4.10 21.95
N TYR A 998 -12.55 4.80 20.82
CA TYR A 998 -11.73 4.48 19.64
C TYR A 998 -10.23 4.71 19.87
N GLU A 999 -9.40 3.72 19.53
CA GLU A 999 -7.95 3.88 19.49
C GLU A 999 -7.35 3.35 18.18
N LEU A 1000 -6.17 3.87 17.80
CA LEU A 1000 -5.40 3.35 16.67
C LEU A 1000 -4.82 1.97 17.02
N ARG A 1001 -5.46 0.92 16.50
CA ARG A 1001 -5.06 -0.48 16.75
C ARG A 1001 -3.95 -0.94 15.81
N GLY A 1002 -4.01 -0.58 14.54
CA GLY A 1002 -3.02 -0.98 13.55
C GLY A 1002 -3.02 -0.05 12.34
N GLN A 1003 -1.93 -0.05 11.58
CA GLN A 1003 -1.82 0.71 10.34
C GLN A 1003 -0.76 0.13 9.40
N GLN A 1004 -1.08 0.16 8.12
CA GLN A 1004 -0.20 -0.15 7.00
C GLN A 1004 -0.20 1.04 6.03
N PRO A 1005 0.80 1.94 6.12
CA PRO A 1005 0.85 3.16 5.30
C PRO A 1005 0.98 2.92 3.80
N TYR A 1006 1.50 1.76 3.39
CA TYR A 1006 1.67 1.38 1.99
C TYR A 1006 1.10 -0.01 1.74
N LEU A 1007 0.03 -0.09 0.95
CA LEU A 1007 -0.54 -1.32 0.41
C LEU A 1007 0.07 -1.64 -0.95
N GLY A 1008 1.39 -1.73 -1.00
CA GLY A 1008 2.15 -1.78 -2.23
C GLY A 1008 2.06 -0.46 -3.00
N GLN A 1009 2.89 -0.29 -4.03
CA GLN A 1009 2.70 0.70 -5.07
C GLN A 1009 1.39 0.37 -5.84
N THR A 1010 0.25 0.61 -5.21
CA THR A 1010 -1.09 0.56 -5.78
C THR A 1010 -1.65 1.98 -5.72
N SER A 1011 -1.72 2.59 -6.89
CA SER A 1011 -2.05 4.02 -7.00
C SER A 1011 -3.48 4.30 -6.56
N ILE A 1012 -3.72 5.49 -6.01
CA ILE A 1012 -5.06 5.95 -5.62
C ILE A 1012 -5.99 6.28 -6.80
N MET A 1013 -5.69 5.83 -8.03
CA MET A 1013 -6.47 6.09 -9.28
C MET A 1013 -7.92 5.55 -9.29
N ALA A 1014 -8.48 5.28 -8.11
CA ALA A 1014 -9.87 4.98 -7.91
C ALA A 1014 -10.74 6.25 -7.95
N GLY A 1015 -11.99 6.09 -8.39
CA GLY A 1015 -12.99 7.17 -8.38
C GLY A 1015 -13.42 7.61 -9.78
N PRO A 1016 -14.73 7.68 -10.04
CA PRO A 1016 -15.29 8.25 -11.27
C PRO A 1016 -15.73 9.72 -11.16
N GLY A 1017 -15.43 10.41 -10.04
CA GLY A 1017 -16.20 11.57 -9.60
C GLY A 1017 -15.41 12.86 -9.31
N CYS A 1018 -16.19 13.93 -9.24
CA CYS A 1018 -15.81 15.32 -9.04
C CYS A 1018 -15.12 15.62 -7.68
N THR A 1019 -14.73 16.89 -7.46
CA THR A 1019 -14.12 17.40 -6.20
C THR A 1019 -14.72 16.76 -4.94
N GLY A 1020 -13.93 15.96 -4.20
CA GLY A 1020 -14.30 15.37 -2.90
C GLY A 1020 -14.97 13.99 -2.93
N ASP A 1021 -15.16 13.37 -4.10
CA ASP A 1021 -15.79 12.05 -4.25
C ASP A 1021 -14.77 10.91 -4.50
N TRP A 1022 -13.66 10.94 -3.77
CA TRP A 1022 -12.53 10.03 -3.95
C TRP A 1022 -12.83 8.59 -3.54
N GLY A 1023 -13.73 8.42 -2.58
CA GLY A 1023 -14.13 7.12 -2.04
C GLY A 1023 -15.08 6.33 -2.95
N SER A 1024 -15.59 6.89 -4.05
CA SER A 1024 -16.58 6.21 -4.91
C SER A 1024 -16.02 5.00 -5.66
N GLY A 1025 -14.70 4.93 -5.86
CA GLY A 1025 -14.04 3.73 -6.41
C GLY A 1025 -13.65 2.71 -5.34
N ILE A 1026 -13.94 2.95 -4.07
CA ILE A 1026 -13.61 2.05 -2.96
C ILE A 1026 -14.92 1.52 -2.37
N LEU A 1027 -15.19 0.23 -2.50
CA LEU A 1027 -16.44 -0.38 -2.01
C LEU A 1027 -16.15 -1.44 -0.96
N PRO A 1028 -16.89 -1.48 0.16
CA PRO A 1028 -16.87 -2.63 1.04
C PRO A 1028 -17.14 -3.90 0.25
N TRP A 1029 -16.39 -4.95 0.55
CA TRP A 1029 -16.58 -6.23 -0.11
C TRP A 1029 -17.76 -7.00 0.53
N THR A 1030 -18.02 -6.77 1.81
CA THR A 1030 -19.20 -7.35 2.49
C THR A 1030 -20.23 -6.29 2.81
N SER A 1031 -21.50 -6.69 2.76
CA SER A 1031 -22.61 -5.84 3.21
C SER A 1031 -22.65 -5.67 4.74
N GLU A 1032 -21.92 -6.48 5.52
CA GLU A 1032 -21.76 -6.26 6.96
C GLU A 1032 -20.83 -5.08 7.28
N ASP A 1033 -19.96 -4.73 6.33
CA ASP A 1033 -19.01 -3.62 6.41
C ASP A 1033 -19.59 -2.33 5.79
N ASP A 1034 -20.81 -2.38 5.24
CA ASP A 1034 -21.54 -1.21 4.78
C ASP A 1034 -22.11 -0.41 5.96
N TRP A 1035 -22.10 0.91 5.81
CA TRP A 1035 -22.77 1.80 6.75
C TRP A 1035 -24.28 1.66 6.63
N VAL A 1036 -25.00 1.70 7.76
CA VAL A 1036 -26.46 1.82 7.74
C VAL A 1036 -26.87 3.06 6.95
N ASP A 1037 -26.27 4.19 7.29
CA ASP A 1037 -26.24 5.38 6.46
C ASP A 1037 -25.07 6.28 6.85
N SER A 1038 -24.60 7.06 5.88
CA SER A 1038 -23.54 8.03 6.05
C SER A 1038 -23.71 9.26 5.18
N CYS A 1039 -23.13 10.36 5.65
CA CYS A 1039 -22.89 11.56 4.88
C CYS A 1039 -21.40 11.83 4.92
N VAL A 1040 -20.79 12.12 3.77
CA VAL A 1040 -19.38 12.48 3.64
C VAL A 1040 -19.30 13.96 3.31
N PHE A 1041 -18.36 14.66 3.93
CA PHE A 1041 -18.14 16.08 3.70
C PHE A 1041 -17.32 16.30 2.44
N VAL A 1042 -17.82 17.15 1.55
CA VAL A 1042 -17.21 17.43 0.25
C VAL A 1042 -16.69 18.86 0.26
N PRO A 1043 -15.36 19.09 0.31
CA PRO A 1043 -14.80 20.43 0.35
C PRO A 1043 -15.10 21.18 -0.96
N ARG A 1044 -15.42 22.47 -0.86
CA ARG A 1044 -15.69 23.33 -2.02
C ARG A 1044 -14.42 23.98 -2.58
N SER A 1045 -13.43 24.22 -1.71
CA SER A 1045 -12.14 24.82 -2.05
C SER A 1045 -10.99 23.96 -1.54
N LYS A 1046 -9.86 24.05 -2.24
CA LYS A 1046 -8.60 23.44 -1.81
C LYS A 1046 -7.89 24.23 -0.69
N ASP A 1047 -8.11 25.54 -0.65
CA ASP A 1047 -7.41 26.46 0.27
C ASP A 1047 -8.08 26.50 1.66
N ASP A 1048 -9.34 26.06 1.75
CA ASP A 1048 -10.09 25.98 3.01
C ASP A 1048 -10.93 24.69 3.05
N LEU A 1049 -10.41 23.69 3.74
CA LEU A 1049 -11.02 22.37 3.90
C LEU A 1049 -12.17 22.36 4.93
N THR A 1050 -12.46 23.49 5.57
CA THR A 1050 -13.61 23.64 6.48
C THR A 1050 -14.88 24.09 5.75
N VAL A 1051 -14.77 24.53 4.49
CA VAL A 1051 -15.89 25.00 3.68
C VAL A 1051 -16.23 23.97 2.61
N GLY A 1052 -17.47 23.50 2.60
CA GLY A 1052 -17.91 22.37 1.80
C GLY A 1052 -19.35 22.01 2.09
N ARG A 1053 -19.83 20.90 1.51
CA ARG A 1053 -21.23 20.47 1.64
C ARG A 1053 -21.32 18.98 1.96
N TRP A 1054 -22.44 18.56 2.55
CA TRP A 1054 -22.72 17.14 2.84
C TRP A 1054 -23.59 16.45 1.77
N GLY A 1055 -24.09 17.20 0.78
CA GLY A 1055 -25.02 16.74 -0.25
C GLY A 1055 -24.87 17.47 -1.59
N MET A 1056 -25.85 17.30 -2.46
CA MET A 1056 -25.91 17.91 -3.80
C MET A 1056 -26.16 19.41 -3.77
N ALA A 1057 -25.61 20.05 -4.81
CA ALA A 1057 -25.61 21.48 -5.03
C ALA A 1057 -25.88 21.81 -6.49
N ARG A 1058 -26.52 22.94 -6.79
CA ARG A 1058 -26.72 23.38 -8.19
C ARG A 1058 -25.38 23.60 -8.89
N GLU A 1059 -24.38 24.03 -8.14
CA GLU A 1059 -23.02 24.22 -8.62
C GLU A 1059 -22.36 22.90 -9.09
N ASP A 1060 -22.89 21.74 -8.71
CA ASP A 1060 -22.39 20.44 -9.16
C ASP A 1060 -22.63 20.22 -10.66
N LEU A 1061 -23.64 20.87 -11.26
CA LEU A 1061 -23.90 20.80 -12.70
C LEU A 1061 -22.68 21.25 -13.53
N GLY A 1062 -21.98 22.29 -13.06
CA GLY A 1062 -20.79 22.82 -13.72
C GLY A 1062 -19.47 22.21 -13.25
N ARG A 1063 -19.50 21.25 -12.32
CA ARG A 1063 -18.29 20.69 -11.72
C ARG A 1063 -17.62 19.72 -12.69
N GLU A 1064 -16.35 19.94 -12.98
CA GLU A 1064 -15.57 19.03 -13.82
C GLU A 1064 -15.49 17.65 -13.15
N LEU A 1065 -15.83 16.62 -13.91
CA LEU A 1065 -15.58 15.23 -13.56
C LEU A 1065 -14.14 14.91 -13.89
N VAL A 1066 -13.36 14.52 -12.88
CA VAL A 1066 -11.96 14.17 -13.04
C VAL A 1066 -11.85 12.65 -13.03
N ALA A 1067 -11.31 12.04 -14.08
CA ALA A 1067 -11.11 10.60 -14.10
C ALA A 1067 -10.05 10.20 -13.06
N GLY A 1068 -10.16 8.98 -12.49
CA GLY A 1068 -9.23 8.50 -11.46
C GLY A 1068 -7.76 8.61 -11.85
N TRP A 1069 -7.40 8.52 -13.14
CA TRP A 1069 -6.02 8.64 -13.63
C TRP A 1069 -5.56 10.08 -13.94
N GLU A 1070 -6.46 11.08 -13.96
CA GLU A 1070 -6.12 12.50 -14.21
C GLU A 1070 -5.65 13.21 -12.93
N VAL A 1071 -4.55 12.72 -12.35
CA VAL A 1071 -4.04 13.13 -11.03
C VAL A 1071 -3.79 14.64 -10.90
N ASP A 1072 -3.31 15.27 -11.96
CA ASP A 1072 -2.96 16.69 -11.96
C ASP A 1072 -4.19 17.62 -11.94
N LYS A 1073 -5.39 17.11 -12.27
CA LYS A 1073 -6.65 17.86 -12.23
C LYS A 1073 -7.36 17.78 -10.88
N ARG A 1074 -6.78 17.07 -9.92
CA ARG A 1074 -7.39 16.82 -8.61
C ARG A 1074 -7.33 18.08 -7.72
N PRO A 1075 -8.43 18.47 -7.06
CA PRO A 1075 -8.47 19.69 -6.24
C PRO A 1075 -7.69 19.61 -4.93
N LEU A 1076 -7.41 18.42 -4.38
CA LEU A 1076 -6.75 18.24 -3.08
C LEU A 1076 -5.25 17.95 -3.19
N ARG A 1077 -4.61 18.51 -4.21
CA ARG A 1077 -3.17 18.39 -4.42
C ARG A 1077 -2.40 19.56 -3.83
#